data_AF-A0AAD3HBE6-F1
#
_entry.id   AF-A0AAD3HBE6-F1
#
_cell.length_a   1.000
_cell.length_b   1.000
_cell.length_c   1.000
_cell.angle_alpha   90.00
_cell.angle_beta   90.00
_cell.angle_gamma   90.00
#
_symmetry.space_group_name_H-M   'P 1'
#
loop_
_entity.id
_entity.type
_entity.pdbx_description
1 polymer ?
#
loop_
_entity_poly.entity_id
_entity_poly.type
_entity_poly.pdbx_seq_one_letter_code
_entity_poly.pdbx_strand_id
1 'polypeptide(L)'
;MSLAFDPKSPSSLIFTTAPASSLHSHQVETGVGCTPEETSTLMKLLSARQFHLENNQLDQTSQVIQSYRIELLECIHEWSSRINEKDENLDLLMLSQAFLHLSQIFLSAGNNKTSDFVRYLRYNANSMDEYVKVLLSEDQLDMESLLSKDQPEYYTPHGDALTGMTPYWALIRKYTLRGCLKDVWSALTHHSALKRCRTGRNYMDPTLEQDNEAFALVQAILLSAPLPGGRDEEGDESIGQKMEEEDMDELLAGIPPNAYLQWDTLDESMNIHAISNLHRQWKHSVQNFITTNIPLRNLLRRIPLLKQCVFDIILNTFESFTQEDTWEERMIAELVYLQPTIPQEDIHIRAQDHMQQSQATEVQTLSVAIMKGNAGIVIQALSEFGGNSMAALPATLTALLCDLLVESGQIELSQLSYDIDTELNVNAASAILASFAKEHHYDVGVKLATQLLSPHVVPENPIITAYVADMLGRHYPTTDAECKALLEICQDAVERGSRRILEACDSLAFARSKHHETTNRYDKVIFNLVLGVEMAAGFGSAGEDTLSYATAYLRTTCYRRITEICCDVSTSILKEIYKTFSASIGELDVVAMTNVCAKGKMIVNGLSHGESSQLFDSDNSVELLKNVVNLGLSLAQSKNEDAAKAIINCLAAKDDDHASKIIPAHSNLYKYLLCSAFDILSAEDTGSSLSEAAASFDVGGMQILFTRFMQLAQKFEQENFDLRVDITATKMREALGKGLMRAFLGENAKIAKKEDSVLESSEPNIELLLGPSL
;
A
#
# COMPACT_ATOMS: atom_id res chain seq x y z
N MET A 1 29.96 2.66 3.81
CA MET A 1 30.09 1.64 4.88
C MET A 1 30.96 0.51 4.34
N SER A 2 31.71 -0.21 5.20
CA SER A 2 32.41 -1.44 4.83
C SER A 2 32.02 -2.50 5.85
N LEU A 3 31.52 -3.62 5.34
CA LEU A 3 30.98 -4.77 6.08
C LEU A 3 32.04 -5.89 6.08
N ALA A 4 32.26 -6.56 7.21
CA ALA A 4 33.24 -7.64 7.34
C ALA A 4 32.71 -8.81 8.20
N PHE A 5 33.12 -10.03 7.88
CA PHE A 5 32.44 -11.29 8.26
C PHE A 5 33.05 -12.06 9.44
N ASP A 6 32.23 -12.80 10.22
CA ASP A 6 32.67 -13.93 11.06
C ASP A 6 32.27 -15.27 10.42
N PRO A 7 33.24 -16.08 9.95
CA PRO A 7 32.98 -17.34 9.24
C PRO A 7 32.41 -18.48 10.08
N LYS A 8 32.16 -18.30 11.38
CA LYS A 8 31.75 -19.40 12.28
C LYS A 8 30.28 -19.44 12.66
N SER A 9 29.49 -18.46 12.24
CA SER A 9 28.11 -18.29 12.72
C SER A 9 27.21 -17.75 11.59
N PRO A 10 26.42 -18.60 10.92
CA PRO A 10 25.58 -18.21 9.78
C PRO A 10 24.45 -17.24 10.14
N SER A 11 24.18 -17.03 11.43
CA SER A 11 23.19 -16.08 11.97
C SER A 11 23.78 -14.80 12.58
N SER A 12 25.12 -14.64 12.63
CA SER A 12 25.75 -13.44 13.22
C SER A 12 26.37 -12.49 12.20
N LEU A 13 25.82 -11.28 12.14
CA LEU A 13 26.45 -10.11 11.52
C LEU A 13 27.34 -9.42 12.57
N ILE A 14 28.66 -9.31 12.33
CA ILE A 14 29.56 -8.50 13.16
C ILE A 14 29.95 -7.24 12.39
N PHE A 15 29.68 -6.05 12.94
CA PHE A 15 30.08 -4.77 12.36
C PHE A 15 31.41 -4.28 12.96
N THR A 16 32.39 -3.95 12.12
CA THR A 16 33.59 -3.20 12.54
C THR A 16 33.50 -1.74 12.12
N THR A 17 33.58 -0.83 13.09
CA THR A 17 33.55 0.62 12.89
C THR A 17 34.87 1.12 12.26
N ALA A 18 34.79 1.72 11.07
CA ALA A 18 35.82 2.66 10.60
C ALA A 18 35.49 4.08 11.14
N PRO A 19 36.48 4.95 11.40
CA PRO A 19 36.25 6.20 12.12
C PRO A 19 35.42 7.16 11.27
N ALA A 20 34.44 7.78 11.91
CA ALA A 20 33.70 8.91 11.39
C ALA A 20 34.66 10.06 11.03
N SER A 21 34.98 10.21 9.75
CA SER A 21 35.53 11.45 9.22
C SER A 21 34.81 11.78 7.92
N SER A 22 34.19 12.96 7.91
CA SER A 22 33.38 13.60 6.86
C SER A 22 31.94 13.09 6.65
N LEU A 23 31.17 13.02 7.74
CA LEU A 23 29.76 13.43 7.70
C LEU A 23 29.72 14.96 7.55
N HIS A 24 29.70 15.45 6.31
CA HIS A 24 29.22 16.81 6.01
C HIS A 24 28.54 16.82 4.64
N SER A 25 27.23 17.03 4.67
CA SER A 25 26.47 17.84 3.69
C SER A 25 26.84 17.64 2.23
N HIS A 26 26.33 16.57 1.61
CA HIS A 26 26.06 16.57 0.18
C HIS A 26 24.55 16.35 -0.03
N GLN A 27 23.88 17.49 -0.26
CA GLN A 27 22.69 17.71 -1.07
C GLN A 27 21.65 16.58 -1.17
N VAL A 28 20.52 16.82 -0.50
CA VAL A 28 19.21 16.14 -0.63
C VAL A 28 18.52 16.45 -1.98
N GLU A 29 19.24 16.83 -3.04
CA GLU A 29 18.63 17.60 -4.14
C GLU A 29 18.48 16.89 -5.50
N THR A 30 18.87 15.63 -5.66
CA THR A 30 18.60 14.93 -6.94
C THR A 30 18.19 13.48 -6.74
N GLY A 31 16.89 13.23 -6.56
CA GLY A 31 16.33 11.88 -6.72
C GLY A 31 16.59 11.35 -8.14
N VAL A 32 16.54 10.02 -8.33
CA VAL A 32 16.81 9.41 -9.64
C VAL A 32 15.60 9.59 -10.58
N GLY A 33 14.41 9.85 -10.04
CA GLY A 33 13.12 9.77 -10.75
C GLY A 33 12.46 8.43 -10.41
N CYS A 34 11.22 8.21 -10.83
CA CYS A 34 10.52 6.94 -10.71
C CYS A 34 9.70 6.72 -11.98
N THR A 35 10.12 5.78 -12.83
CA THR A 35 9.35 5.51 -14.05
C THR A 35 7.91 5.06 -13.72
N PRO A 36 6.95 5.20 -14.65
CA PRO A 36 5.59 4.69 -14.45
C PRO A 36 5.57 3.19 -14.10
N GLU A 37 6.50 2.42 -14.68
CA GLU A 37 6.69 0.99 -14.44
C GLU A 37 7.14 0.75 -13.00
N GLU A 38 8.18 1.47 -12.54
CA GLU A 38 8.64 1.40 -11.15
C GLU A 38 7.55 1.81 -10.16
N THR A 39 6.77 2.84 -10.49
CA THR A 39 5.66 3.32 -9.67
C THR A 39 4.58 2.25 -9.53
N SER A 40 4.20 1.60 -10.64
CA SER A 40 3.24 0.49 -10.66
C SER A 40 3.74 -0.67 -9.79
N THR A 41 4.99 -1.09 -9.98
CA THR A 41 5.60 -2.17 -9.21
C THR A 41 5.67 -1.84 -7.73
N LEU A 42 6.10 -0.62 -7.34
CA LEU A 42 6.12 -0.16 -5.95
C LEU A 42 4.74 -0.28 -5.28
N MET A 43 3.68 0.17 -5.96
CA MET A 43 2.31 0.07 -5.43
C MET A 43 1.88 -1.38 -5.21
N LYS A 44 2.21 -2.27 -6.16
CA LYS A 44 1.87 -3.69 -6.07
C LYS A 44 2.68 -4.40 -4.97
N LEU A 45 3.97 -4.10 -4.82
CA LEU A 45 4.82 -4.63 -3.74
C LEU A 45 4.28 -4.25 -2.35
N LEU A 46 3.95 -2.98 -2.15
CA LEU A 46 3.38 -2.49 -0.89
C LEU A 46 1.98 -3.06 -0.63
N SER A 47 1.17 -3.25 -1.67
CA SER A 47 -0.15 -3.89 -1.54
C SER A 47 -0.03 -5.37 -1.16
N ALA A 48 0.91 -6.10 -1.78
CA ALA A 48 1.20 -7.49 -1.41
C ALA A 48 1.73 -7.60 0.02
N ARG A 49 2.57 -6.65 0.47
CA ARG A 49 3.01 -6.56 1.86
C ARG A 49 1.84 -6.35 2.83
N GLN A 50 0.97 -5.38 2.53
CA GLN A 50 -0.19 -5.07 3.36
C GLN A 50 -1.12 -6.27 3.49
N PHE A 51 -1.41 -6.95 2.37
CA PHE A 51 -2.22 -8.16 2.36
C PHE A 51 -1.59 -9.28 3.21
N HIS A 52 -0.27 -9.43 3.21
CA HIS A 52 0.41 -10.40 4.06
C HIS A 52 0.24 -10.09 5.55
N LEU A 53 0.44 -8.83 5.94
CA LEU A 53 0.29 -8.36 7.32
C LEU A 53 -1.15 -8.55 7.84
N GLU A 54 -2.16 -8.30 7.00
CA GLU A 54 -3.57 -8.49 7.37
C GLU A 54 -3.94 -9.96 7.59
N ASN A 55 -3.27 -10.89 6.89
CA ASN A 55 -3.60 -12.32 6.94
C ASN A 55 -2.83 -13.10 8.02
N ASN A 56 -1.75 -12.55 8.61
CA ASN A 56 -1.02 -13.12 9.76
C ASN A 56 -0.59 -14.61 9.61
N GLN A 57 -0.27 -15.06 8.39
CA GLN A 57 0.19 -16.43 8.14
C GLN A 57 1.71 -16.47 7.96
N LEU A 58 2.46 -16.80 9.02
CA LEU A 58 3.93 -16.94 9.00
C LEU A 58 4.44 -17.91 7.90
N ASP A 59 3.65 -18.92 7.54
CA ASP A 59 4.01 -19.93 6.54
C ASP A 59 3.96 -19.42 5.09
N GLN A 60 3.54 -18.18 4.84
CA GLN A 60 3.43 -17.59 3.50
C GLN A 60 4.65 -16.80 3.02
N THR A 61 5.75 -16.74 3.79
CA THR A 61 6.95 -15.95 3.41
C THR A 61 7.43 -16.25 1.98
N SER A 62 7.43 -17.53 1.58
CA SER A 62 7.81 -17.96 0.23
C SER A 62 6.87 -17.41 -0.85
N GLN A 63 5.56 -17.35 -0.57
CA GLN A 63 4.55 -16.82 -1.50
C GLN A 63 4.70 -15.31 -1.67
N VAL A 64 5.01 -14.57 -0.61
CA VAL A 64 5.22 -13.11 -0.70
C VAL A 64 6.48 -12.79 -1.50
N ILE A 65 7.59 -13.52 -1.26
CA ILE A 65 8.81 -13.37 -2.07
C ILE A 65 8.53 -13.71 -3.54
N GLN A 66 7.73 -14.74 -3.81
CA GLN A 66 7.30 -15.07 -5.18
C GLN A 66 6.49 -13.94 -5.81
N SER A 67 5.55 -13.33 -5.08
CA SER A 67 4.81 -12.17 -5.56
C SER A 67 5.76 -11.01 -5.88
N TYR A 68 6.72 -10.71 -5.00
CA TYR A 68 7.69 -9.65 -5.26
C TYR A 68 8.52 -9.92 -6.52
N ARG A 69 8.93 -11.18 -6.69
CA ARG A 69 9.67 -11.65 -7.86
C ARG A 69 8.85 -11.48 -9.15
N ILE A 70 7.58 -11.85 -9.15
CA ILE A 70 6.70 -11.72 -10.33
C ILE A 70 6.54 -10.24 -10.70
N GLU A 71 6.27 -9.38 -9.73
CA GLU A 71 6.06 -7.94 -9.97
C GLU A 71 7.33 -7.25 -10.48
N LEU A 72 8.50 -7.65 -10.00
CA LEU A 72 9.78 -7.15 -10.50
C LEU A 72 10.09 -7.66 -11.91
N LEU A 73 9.74 -8.92 -12.22
CA LEU A 73 9.85 -9.49 -13.57
C LEU A 73 8.98 -8.74 -14.58
N GLU A 74 7.72 -8.46 -14.24
CA GLU A 74 6.83 -7.66 -15.08
C GLU A 74 7.42 -6.27 -15.33
N CYS A 75 7.96 -5.63 -14.29
CA CYS A 75 8.65 -4.33 -14.40
C CYS A 75 9.81 -4.39 -15.40
N ILE A 76 10.70 -5.38 -15.26
CA ILE A 76 11.86 -5.58 -16.13
C ILE A 76 11.42 -5.85 -17.59
N HIS A 77 10.37 -6.65 -17.79
CA HIS A 77 9.85 -6.95 -19.12
C HIS A 77 9.25 -5.71 -19.80
N GLU A 78 8.43 -4.94 -19.08
CA GLU A 78 7.87 -3.69 -19.59
C GLU A 78 8.97 -2.66 -19.90
N TRP A 79 9.97 -2.53 -19.03
CA TRP A 79 11.09 -1.61 -19.21
C TRP A 79 11.96 -2.01 -20.41
N SER A 80 12.38 -3.28 -20.48
CA SER A 80 13.20 -3.79 -21.59
C SER A 80 12.50 -3.70 -22.95
N SER A 81 11.17 -3.79 -22.99
CA SER A 81 10.40 -3.60 -24.23
C SER A 81 10.45 -2.16 -24.78
N ARG A 82 10.73 -1.17 -23.93
CA ARG A 82 10.74 0.25 -24.30
C ARG A 82 12.12 0.80 -24.63
N ILE A 83 13.17 0.21 -24.05
CA ILE A 83 14.53 0.71 -24.22
C ILE A 83 15.28 -0.14 -25.25
N ASN A 84 15.83 0.53 -26.27
CA ASN A 84 16.63 -0.10 -27.33
C ASN A 84 18.15 -0.18 -26.99
N GLU A 85 18.58 0.41 -25.88
CA GLU A 85 19.99 0.51 -25.44
C GLU A 85 20.20 -0.09 -24.04
N LYS A 86 21.46 -0.34 -23.65
CA LYS A 86 21.79 -0.83 -22.30
C LYS A 86 21.56 0.27 -21.27
N ASP A 87 20.66 0.04 -20.32
CA ASP A 87 20.36 0.93 -19.19
C ASP A 87 20.93 0.32 -17.90
N GLU A 88 21.82 1.03 -17.23
CA GLU A 88 22.46 0.59 -15.97
C GLU A 88 21.43 0.31 -14.86
N ASN A 89 20.26 0.97 -14.88
CA ASN A 89 19.20 0.70 -13.92
C ASN A 89 18.50 -0.64 -14.18
N LEU A 90 18.39 -1.05 -15.45
CA LEU A 90 17.81 -2.33 -15.82
C LEU A 90 18.71 -3.48 -15.35
N ASP A 91 20.02 -3.34 -15.53
CA ASP A 91 21.01 -4.32 -15.04
C ASP A 91 20.93 -4.49 -13.51
N LEU A 92 20.71 -3.38 -12.79
CA LEU A 92 20.51 -3.40 -11.34
C LEU A 92 19.23 -4.13 -10.92
N LEU A 93 18.12 -3.90 -11.62
CA LEU A 93 16.86 -4.59 -11.35
C LEU A 93 16.96 -6.09 -11.67
N MET A 94 17.64 -6.46 -12.76
CA MET A 94 17.93 -7.86 -13.10
C MET A 94 18.77 -8.54 -12.02
N LEU A 95 19.79 -7.87 -11.50
CA LEU A 95 20.60 -8.39 -10.39
C LEU A 95 19.77 -8.56 -9.11
N SER A 96 18.93 -7.56 -8.77
CA SER A 96 18.04 -7.62 -7.62
C SER A 96 17.05 -8.78 -7.74
N GLN A 97 16.53 -9.00 -8.95
CA GLN A 97 15.65 -10.12 -9.28
C GLN A 97 16.35 -11.48 -9.13
N ALA A 98 17.61 -11.58 -9.56
CA ALA A 98 18.41 -12.80 -9.38
C ALA A 98 18.60 -13.11 -7.89
N PHE A 99 18.89 -12.11 -7.06
CA PHE A 99 19.04 -12.29 -5.61
C PHE A 99 17.73 -12.64 -4.91
N LEU A 100 16.60 -12.06 -5.31
CA LEU A 100 15.28 -12.47 -4.82
C LEU A 100 14.99 -13.93 -5.14
N HIS A 101 15.26 -14.36 -6.38
CA HIS A 101 15.02 -15.74 -6.80
C HIS A 101 15.89 -16.72 -6.01
N LEU A 102 17.18 -16.43 -5.81
CA LEU A 102 18.04 -17.25 -4.94
C LEU A 102 17.55 -17.27 -3.49
N SER A 103 17.12 -16.12 -2.97
CA SER A 103 16.59 -16.01 -1.61
C SER A 103 15.35 -16.87 -1.44
N GLN A 104 14.45 -16.87 -2.41
CA GLN A 104 13.29 -17.75 -2.42
C GLN A 104 13.72 -19.24 -2.38
N ILE A 105 14.69 -19.64 -3.19
CA ILE A 105 15.10 -21.05 -3.28
C ILE A 105 15.76 -21.53 -1.97
N PHE A 106 16.70 -20.75 -1.43
CA PHE A 106 17.57 -21.20 -0.36
C PHE A 106 17.13 -20.77 1.04
N LEU A 107 16.44 -19.62 1.17
CA LEU A 107 16.01 -19.06 2.46
C LEU A 107 14.53 -19.32 2.77
N SER A 108 13.70 -19.67 1.78
CA SER A 108 12.32 -20.08 2.03
C SER A 108 12.17 -21.60 2.18
N ALA A 109 11.14 -22.03 2.93
CA ALA A 109 10.81 -23.43 3.15
C ALA A 109 10.17 -24.07 1.90
N GLY A 110 10.93 -24.19 0.81
CA GLY A 110 10.54 -24.89 -0.42
C GLY A 110 11.06 -26.34 -0.44
N ASN A 111 10.23 -27.28 -0.90
CA ASN A 111 10.51 -28.72 -0.86
C ASN A 111 11.34 -29.25 -2.04
N ASN A 112 11.42 -28.57 -3.19
CA ASN A 112 12.24 -29.02 -4.34
C ASN A 112 13.19 -27.97 -4.94
N LYS A 113 14.25 -27.69 -4.17
CA LYS A 113 15.25 -26.66 -4.49
C LYS A 113 16.06 -26.95 -5.76
N THR A 114 16.18 -28.20 -6.20
CA THR A 114 16.92 -28.52 -7.44
C THR A 114 16.19 -28.06 -8.69
N SER A 115 14.87 -28.31 -8.78
CA SER A 115 14.04 -27.88 -9.91
C SER A 115 14.08 -26.36 -10.07
N ASP A 116 13.87 -25.65 -8.96
CA ASP A 116 13.87 -24.19 -8.94
C ASP A 116 15.26 -23.60 -9.17
N PHE A 117 16.32 -24.24 -8.68
CA PHE A 117 17.68 -23.80 -8.94
C PHE A 117 18.10 -24.00 -10.41
N VAL A 118 17.66 -25.08 -11.05
CA VAL A 118 17.88 -25.25 -12.51
C VAL A 118 17.15 -24.15 -13.29
N ARG A 119 15.91 -23.82 -12.93
CA ARG A 119 15.17 -22.68 -13.54
C ARG A 119 15.90 -21.36 -13.33
N TYR A 120 16.37 -21.10 -12.11
CA TYR A 120 17.17 -19.92 -11.79
C TYR A 120 18.44 -19.83 -12.68
N LEU A 121 19.18 -20.94 -12.81
CA LEU A 121 20.40 -20.95 -13.61
C LEU A 121 20.11 -20.75 -15.10
N ARG A 122 19.02 -21.30 -15.64
CA ARG A 122 18.60 -21.07 -17.03
C ARG A 122 18.27 -19.60 -17.28
N TYR A 123 17.52 -19.00 -16.35
CA TYR A 123 17.10 -17.60 -16.46
C TYR A 123 18.28 -16.62 -16.41
N ASN A 124 19.29 -16.92 -15.58
CA ASN A 124 20.46 -16.05 -15.41
C ASN A 124 21.66 -16.41 -16.30
N ALA A 125 21.62 -17.55 -17.00
CA ALA A 125 22.58 -17.84 -18.04
C ALA A 125 22.40 -16.85 -19.20
N ASN A 126 23.49 -16.43 -19.84
CA ASN A 126 23.45 -15.53 -20.99
C ASN A 126 22.37 -15.96 -21.99
N SER A 127 21.55 -15.02 -22.46
CA SER A 127 20.48 -15.33 -23.41
C SER A 127 21.03 -16.07 -24.63
N MET A 128 20.36 -17.13 -25.07
CA MET A 128 20.74 -17.84 -26.30
C MET A 128 20.71 -16.93 -27.51
N ASP A 129 19.81 -15.95 -27.52
CA ASP A 129 19.75 -14.92 -28.57
C ASP A 129 20.98 -14.02 -28.57
N GLU A 130 21.51 -13.66 -27.39
CA GLU A 130 22.75 -12.88 -27.30
C GLU A 130 23.95 -13.71 -27.76
N TYR A 131 24.01 -14.99 -27.38
CA TYR A 131 25.05 -15.91 -27.84
C TYR A 131 25.02 -16.12 -29.37
N VAL A 132 23.82 -16.33 -29.94
CA VAL A 132 23.62 -16.46 -31.38
C VAL A 132 23.93 -15.15 -32.09
N LYS A 133 23.54 -13.99 -31.54
CA LYS A 133 23.91 -12.66 -32.05
C LYS A 133 25.42 -12.47 -32.04
N VAL A 134 26.14 -12.90 -31.01
CA VAL A 134 27.61 -12.82 -30.97
C VAL A 134 28.23 -13.72 -32.04
N LEU A 135 27.78 -14.96 -32.17
CA LEU A 135 28.25 -15.93 -33.17
C LEU A 135 27.92 -15.54 -34.62
N LEU A 136 26.84 -14.80 -34.84
CA LEU A 136 26.34 -14.39 -36.16
C LEU A 136 26.47 -12.88 -36.41
N SER A 137 27.21 -12.17 -35.55
CA SER A 137 27.23 -10.70 -35.43
C SER A 137 27.60 -9.95 -36.71
N GLU A 138 28.42 -10.54 -37.58
CA GLU A 138 28.85 -9.90 -38.83
C GLU A 138 27.87 -10.13 -40.00
N ASP A 139 27.06 -11.20 -39.97
CA ASP A 139 26.11 -11.54 -41.05
C ASP A 139 24.69 -10.98 -40.82
N GLN A 140 24.44 -10.34 -39.67
CA GLN A 140 23.10 -9.90 -39.22
C GLN A 140 22.02 -11.00 -39.28
N LEU A 141 22.46 -12.25 -39.14
CA LEU A 141 21.58 -13.41 -39.29
C LEU A 141 20.99 -13.75 -37.91
N ASP A 142 19.67 -13.80 -37.80
CA ASP A 142 18.99 -14.23 -36.58
C ASP A 142 18.88 -15.77 -36.52
N MET A 143 18.44 -16.29 -35.37
CA MET A 143 18.31 -17.74 -35.13
C MET A 143 17.35 -18.40 -36.12
N GLU A 144 16.24 -17.74 -36.43
CA GLU A 144 15.22 -18.26 -37.37
C GLU A 144 15.76 -18.30 -38.81
N SER A 145 16.54 -17.30 -39.21
CA SER A 145 17.25 -17.28 -40.50
C SER A 145 18.34 -18.34 -40.59
N LEU A 146 18.96 -18.74 -39.48
CA LEU A 146 19.92 -19.86 -39.47
C LEU A 146 19.19 -21.19 -39.69
N LEU A 147 18.14 -21.45 -38.91
CA LEU A 147 17.39 -22.72 -38.92
C LEU A 147 16.58 -22.92 -40.22
N SER A 148 16.15 -21.84 -40.85
CA SER A 148 15.41 -21.89 -42.13
C SER A 148 16.26 -22.29 -43.34
N LYS A 149 17.61 -22.31 -43.22
CA LYS A 149 18.49 -22.77 -44.29
C LYS A 149 18.22 -24.23 -44.67
N ASP A 150 18.55 -24.61 -45.91
CA ASP A 150 18.38 -25.99 -46.40
C ASP A 150 19.27 -27.00 -45.65
N GLN A 151 20.46 -26.54 -45.25
CA GLN A 151 21.47 -27.33 -44.57
C GLN A 151 22.13 -26.52 -43.44
N PRO A 152 21.39 -26.22 -42.35
CA PRO A 152 21.89 -25.38 -41.27
C PRO A 152 23.12 -25.98 -40.59
N GLU A 153 23.23 -27.31 -40.55
CA GLU A 153 24.32 -28.03 -39.89
C GLU A 153 25.70 -27.80 -40.50
N TYR A 154 25.77 -27.38 -41.78
CA TYR A 154 27.01 -27.09 -42.50
C TYR A 154 27.29 -25.59 -42.65
N TYR A 155 26.41 -24.73 -42.11
CA TYR A 155 26.62 -23.29 -42.20
C TYR A 155 27.84 -22.88 -41.36
N THR A 156 28.81 -22.21 -41.99
CA THR A 156 29.97 -21.63 -41.31
C THR A 156 30.07 -20.17 -41.73
N PRO A 157 29.79 -19.20 -40.83
CA PRO A 157 29.68 -17.80 -41.20
C PRO A 157 30.97 -17.29 -41.85
N HIS A 158 32.16 -17.68 -41.37
CA HIS A 158 33.42 -17.59 -42.10
C HIS A 158 34.26 -18.85 -41.84
N GLY A 159 35.27 -19.12 -42.67
CA GLY A 159 36.10 -20.35 -42.64
C GLY A 159 36.98 -20.54 -41.40
N ASP A 160 36.48 -20.15 -40.23
CA ASP A 160 37.17 -20.20 -38.96
C ASP A 160 37.13 -21.63 -38.41
N ALA A 161 38.25 -22.32 -38.62
CA ALA A 161 38.49 -23.69 -38.22
C ALA A 161 38.86 -23.82 -36.72
N LEU A 162 38.72 -22.76 -35.92
CA LEU A 162 39.28 -22.68 -34.57
C LEU A 162 38.54 -23.53 -33.52
N THR A 163 37.21 -23.68 -33.62
CA THR A 163 36.41 -24.50 -32.68
C THR A 163 35.92 -25.82 -33.29
N GLY A 164 35.98 -25.96 -34.61
CA GLY A 164 35.55 -27.16 -35.33
C GLY A 164 34.02 -27.43 -35.29
N MET A 165 33.21 -26.54 -34.73
CA MET A 165 31.76 -26.69 -34.56
C MET A 165 31.00 -25.56 -35.25
N THR A 166 29.99 -25.89 -36.05
CA THR A 166 29.14 -24.88 -36.73
C THR A 166 28.20 -24.20 -35.72
N PRO A 167 27.70 -22.98 -35.99
CA PRO A 167 26.76 -22.30 -35.10
C PRO A 167 25.53 -23.15 -34.77
N TYR A 168 25.06 -23.96 -35.73
CA TYR A 168 23.97 -24.91 -35.53
C TYR A 168 24.28 -25.96 -34.46
N TRP A 169 25.46 -26.60 -34.54
CA TRP A 169 25.86 -27.62 -33.56
C TRP A 169 26.24 -27.02 -32.21
N ALA A 170 26.78 -25.81 -32.20
CA ALA A 170 27.05 -25.05 -30.97
C ALA A 170 25.74 -24.72 -30.24
N LEU A 171 24.71 -24.30 -30.97
CA LEU A 171 23.37 -24.06 -30.43
C LEU A 171 22.75 -25.33 -29.82
N ILE A 172 22.76 -26.44 -30.56
CA ILE A 172 22.29 -27.74 -30.06
C ILE A 172 23.02 -28.16 -28.79
N ARG A 173 24.33 -27.97 -28.76
CA ARG A 173 25.17 -28.32 -27.62
C ARG A 173 24.81 -27.47 -26.40
N LYS A 174 24.63 -26.16 -26.57
CA LYS A 174 24.26 -25.22 -25.51
C LYS A 174 22.85 -25.51 -24.96
N TYR A 175 21.86 -25.78 -25.82
CA TYR A 175 20.54 -26.24 -25.36
C TYR A 175 20.62 -27.56 -24.59
N THR A 176 21.46 -28.50 -25.04
CA THR A 176 21.67 -29.75 -24.31
C THR A 176 22.29 -29.50 -22.94
N LEU A 177 23.33 -28.67 -22.82
CA LEU A 177 23.93 -28.33 -21.52
C LEU A 177 22.93 -27.70 -20.55
N ARG A 178 22.01 -26.86 -21.06
CA ARG A 178 20.95 -26.23 -20.28
C ARG A 178 19.80 -27.19 -19.94
N GLY A 179 19.76 -28.40 -20.49
CA GLY A 179 18.65 -29.33 -20.30
C GLY A 179 17.39 -28.99 -21.09
N CYS A 180 17.49 -28.08 -22.07
CA CYS A 180 16.40 -27.62 -22.92
C CYS A 180 16.14 -28.58 -24.09
N LEU A 181 15.81 -29.84 -23.77
CA LEU A 181 15.72 -30.93 -24.75
C LEU A 181 14.60 -30.76 -25.78
N LYS A 182 13.56 -29.98 -25.46
CA LYS A 182 12.48 -29.61 -26.39
C LYS A 182 13.01 -28.69 -27.49
N ASP A 183 13.85 -27.73 -27.10
CA ASP A 183 14.52 -26.80 -28.02
C ASP A 183 15.60 -27.51 -28.86
N VAL A 184 16.31 -28.47 -28.27
CA VAL A 184 17.19 -29.40 -29.02
C VAL A 184 16.40 -30.12 -30.12
N TRP A 185 15.24 -30.70 -29.78
CA TRP A 185 14.42 -31.39 -30.77
C TRP A 185 13.89 -30.44 -31.84
N SER A 186 13.40 -29.26 -31.44
CA SER A 186 12.96 -28.20 -32.36
C SER A 186 14.06 -27.83 -33.36
N ALA A 187 15.29 -27.60 -32.90
CA ALA A 187 16.44 -27.34 -33.76
C ALA A 187 16.80 -28.54 -34.67
N LEU A 188 16.69 -29.78 -34.15
CA LEU A 188 16.93 -31.00 -34.94
C LEU A 188 15.89 -31.20 -36.04
N THR A 189 14.65 -30.74 -35.87
CA THR A 189 13.63 -30.81 -36.96
C THR A 189 14.06 -30.04 -38.22
N HIS A 190 14.99 -29.09 -38.07
CA HIS A 190 15.54 -28.31 -39.17
C HIS A 190 16.75 -28.97 -39.85
N HIS A 191 17.29 -30.05 -39.30
CA HIS A 191 18.44 -30.78 -39.86
C HIS A 191 18.11 -31.35 -41.24
N SER A 192 19.01 -31.22 -42.22
CA SER A 192 18.72 -31.63 -43.61
C SER A 192 18.40 -33.13 -43.76
N ALA A 193 19.02 -33.98 -42.94
CA ALA A 193 18.73 -35.43 -42.91
C ALA A 193 17.28 -35.72 -42.46
N LEU A 194 16.79 -35.06 -41.42
CA LEU A 194 15.42 -35.24 -40.93
C LEU A 194 14.39 -34.59 -41.88
N LYS A 195 14.70 -33.41 -42.44
CA LYS A 195 13.89 -32.81 -43.52
C LYS A 195 13.71 -33.79 -44.68
N ARG A 196 14.78 -34.45 -45.12
CA ARG A 196 14.74 -35.47 -46.19
C ARG A 196 13.86 -36.67 -45.82
N CYS A 197 13.94 -37.19 -44.60
CA CYS A 197 13.06 -38.26 -44.12
C CYS A 197 11.58 -37.85 -44.16
N ARG A 198 11.23 -36.61 -43.82
CA ARG A 198 9.85 -36.10 -43.82
C ARG A 198 9.31 -35.78 -45.22
N THR A 199 10.14 -35.26 -46.11
CA THR A 199 9.73 -34.89 -47.49
C THR A 199 9.81 -36.05 -48.49
N GLY A 200 10.58 -37.09 -48.18
CA GLY A 200 10.86 -38.23 -49.06
C GLY A 200 9.69 -39.20 -49.20
N ARG A 201 8.62 -38.81 -49.89
CA ARG A 201 7.40 -39.62 -50.00
C ARG A 201 7.42 -40.77 -51.01
N ASN A 202 8.51 -41.12 -51.70
CA ASN A 202 8.40 -42.06 -52.85
C ASN A 202 9.62 -42.92 -53.26
N TYR A 203 10.64 -43.12 -52.42
CA TYR A 203 11.73 -44.05 -52.77
C TYR A 203 12.06 -45.01 -51.63
N MET A 204 12.11 -46.30 -51.97
CA MET A 204 12.58 -47.43 -51.14
C MET A 204 14.08 -47.31 -50.85
N ASP A 205 14.51 -46.24 -50.20
CA ASP A 205 15.87 -46.11 -49.69
C ASP A 205 15.89 -46.63 -48.25
N PRO A 206 16.44 -47.84 -48.00
CA PRO A 206 16.49 -48.41 -46.65
C PRO A 206 17.31 -47.55 -45.67
N THR A 207 18.13 -46.62 -46.16
CA THR A 207 18.86 -45.69 -45.30
C THR A 207 17.98 -44.56 -44.77
N LEU A 208 17.02 -44.07 -45.55
CA LEU A 208 16.05 -43.05 -45.13
C LEU A 208 15.05 -43.59 -44.11
N GLU A 209 14.63 -44.86 -44.28
CA GLU A 209 13.75 -45.54 -43.32
C GLU A 209 14.46 -45.75 -41.97
N GLN A 210 15.73 -46.19 -42.01
CA GLN A 210 16.56 -46.29 -40.81
C GLN A 210 16.83 -44.92 -40.15
N ASP A 211 17.04 -43.86 -40.93
CA ASP A 211 17.19 -42.51 -40.39
C ASP A 211 15.89 -42.03 -39.74
N ASN A 212 14.73 -42.30 -40.36
CA ASN A 212 13.44 -41.92 -39.81
C ASN A 212 13.15 -42.64 -38.47
N GLU A 213 13.39 -43.95 -38.41
CA GLU A 213 13.28 -44.73 -37.17
C GLU A 213 14.26 -44.23 -36.09
N ALA A 214 15.50 -43.92 -36.48
CA ALA A 214 16.50 -43.40 -35.57
C ALA A 214 16.13 -42.00 -35.02
N PHE A 215 15.63 -41.10 -35.86
CA PHE A 215 15.18 -39.77 -35.43
C PHE A 215 13.90 -39.83 -34.59
N ALA A 216 12.97 -40.75 -34.87
CA ALA A 216 11.82 -41.01 -34.00
C ALA A 216 12.28 -41.47 -32.61
N LEU A 217 13.30 -42.34 -32.54
CA LEU A 217 13.88 -42.76 -31.27
C LEU A 217 14.62 -41.61 -30.56
N VAL A 218 15.33 -40.74 -31.29
CA VAL A 218 15.94 -39.51 -30.73
C VAL A 218 14.85 -38.62 -30.12
N GLN A 219 13.75 -38.39 -30.83
CA GLN A 219 12.59 -37.64 -30.33
C GLN A 219 12.05 -38.24 -29.04
N ALA A 220 11.79 -39.55 -29.04
CA ALA A 220 11.29 -40.26 -27.88
C ALA A 220 12.25 -40.14 -26.68
N ILE A 221 13.57 -40.25 -26.90
CA ILE A 221 14.57 -40.10 -25.83
C ILE A 221 14.54 -38.68 -25.25
N LEU A 222 14.57 -37.66 -26.10
CA LEU A 222 14.64 -36.26 -25.67
C LEU A 222 13.37 -35.81 -24.95
N LEU A 223 12.20 -36.19 -25.47
CA LEU A 223 10.91 -35.78 -24.92
C LEU A 223 10.43 -36.66 -23.75
N SER A 224 11.01 -37.83 -23.51
CA SER A 224 10.69 -38.65 -22.32
C SER A 224 11.57 -38.37 -21.10
N ALA A 225 12.51 -37.43 -21.20
CA ALA A 225 13.50 -37.18 -20.17
C ALA A 225 12.85 -36.60 -18.89
N PRO A 226 12.94 -37.29 -17.73
CA PRO A 226 12.38 -36.80 -16.46
C PRO A 226 13.36 -35.83 -15.78
N LEU A 227 13.53 -34.64 -16.35
CA LEU A 227 14.54 -33.66 -15.93
C LEU A 227 14.00 -32.67 -14.87
N PRO A 228 14.78 -32.28 -13.86
CA PRO A 228 14.41 -31.21 -12.95
C PRO A 228 14.33 -29.87 -13.68
N GLY A 229 13.36 -29.02 -13.34
CA GLY A 229 13.16 -27.69 -13.94
C GLY A 229 12.48 -27.69 -15.32
N GLY A 230 12.06 -28.84 -15.84
CA GLY A 230 11.41 -28.94 -17.16
C GLY A 230 12.40 -29.09 -18.33
N ARG A 231 11.87 -29.11 -19.58
CA ARG A 231 12.64 -29.43 -20.80
C ARG A 231 12.82 -28.26 -21.77
N ASP A 232 12.42 -27.05 -21.39
CA ASP A 232 12.57 -25.81 -22.16
C ASP A 232 13.12 -24.66 -21.29
N GLU A 233 13.47 -23.55 -21.94
CA GLU A 233 13.97 -22.34 -21.28
C GLU A 233 12.92 -21.64 -20.41
N GLU A 234 11.65 -21.63 -20.84
CA GLU A 234 10.55 -20.93 -20.13
C GLU A 234 9.98 -21.72 -18.94
N GLY A 235 10.30 -23.01 -18.85
CA GLY A 235 9.62 -23.94 -17.96
C GLY A 235 8.25 -24.34 -18.53
N ASP A 236 7.95 -25.64 -18.50
CA ASP A 236 6.69 -26.22 -19.01
C ASP A 236 5.46 -25.83 -18.12
N GLU A 237 5.31 -24.56 -17.68
CA GLU A 237 4.16 -24.05 -16.90
C GLU A 237 2.84 -24.07 -17.71
N SER A 238 2.94 -24.07 -19.05
CA SER A 238 1.79 -24.05 -19.97
C SER A 238 1.16 -25.43 -20.23
N ILE A 239 1.72 -26.53 -19.73
CA ILE A 239 1.24 -27.91 -19.98
C ILE A 239 0.19 -28.35 -18.93
N GLY A 240 -0.57 -27.39 -18.38
CA GLY A 240 -1.86 -27.66 -17.75
C GLY A 240 -3.03 -27.72 -18.75
N GLN A 241 -2.82 -27.27 -20.00
CA GLN A 241 -3.87 -27.23 -21.02
C GLN A 241 -3.43 -27.91 -22.31
N LYS A 242 -3.92 -29.15 -22.49
CA LYS A 242 -4.05 -29.87 -23.77
C LYS A 242 -2.75 -30.17 -24.53
N MET A 243 -2.00 -31.18 -24.09
CA MET A 243 -1.41 -32.09 -25.08
C MET A 243 -2.55 -32.96 -25.62
N GLU A 244 -2.86 -32.84 -26.91
CA GLU A 244 -3.81 -33.70 -27.59
C GLU A 244 -3.33 -35.16 -27.45
N GLU A 245 -4.23 -36.06 -27.02
CA GLU A 245 -3.96 -37.47 -26.68
C GLU A 245 -3.46 -38.33 -27.86
N GLU A 246 -3.28 -37.76 -29.06
CA GLU A 246 -3.09 -38.54 -30.30
C GLU A 246 -1.63 -38.96 -30.60
N ASP A 247 -0.62 -38.43 -29.89
CA ASP A 247 0.81 -38.80 -30.09
C ASP A 247 1.43 -39.60 -28.90
N MET A 248 0.60 -40.13 -27.99
CA MET A 248 1.02 -40.79 -26.74
C MET A 248 1.50 -42.25 -26.88
N ASP A 249 1.49 -42.84 -28.08
CA ASP A 249 1.63 -44.31 -28.26
C ASP A 249 3.07 -44.86 -28.43
N GLU A 250 4.10 -44.02 -28.53
CA GLU A 250 5.51 -44.48 -28.56
C GLU A 250 6.29 -44.00 -27.31
N LEU A 251 5.92 -44.56 -26.15
CA LEU A 251 6.62 -44.26 -24.89
C LEU A 251 7.90 -45.08 -24.73
N LEU A 252 8.99 -44.38 -24.39
CA LEU A 252 10.28 -44.99 -24.10
C LEU A 252 10.19 -45.77 -22.77
N ALA A 253 10.18 -47.10 -22.84
CA ALA A 253 10.32 -48.01 -21.68
C ALA A 253 9.33 -47.75 -20.51
N GLY A 254 8.12 -47.28 -20.80
CA GLY A 254 7.07 -47.03 -19.79
C GLY A 254 7.23 -45.74 -18.98
N ILE A 255 8.10 -44.82 -19.42
CA ILE A 255 8.23 -43.49 -18.80
C ILE A 255 7.21 -42.54 -19.43
N PRO A 256 6.29 -41.96 -18.66
CA PRO A 256 5.31 -41.04 -19.21
C PRO A 256 5.99 -39.72 -19.62
N PRO A 257 5.52 -39.02 -20.67
CA PRO A 257 6.17 -37.83 -21.21
C PRO A 257 6.10 -36.63 -20.26
N ASN A 258 5.18 -36.69 -19.29
CA ASN A 258 5.03 -35.72 -18.20
C ASN A 258 5.73 -36.17 -16.89
N ALA A 259 6.59 -37.20 -16.92
CA ALA A 259 7.30 -37.69 -15.73
C ALA A 259 8.14 -36.61 -15.05
N TYR A 260 8.60 -35.59 -15.79
CA TYR A 260 9.34 -34.46 -15.22
C TYR A 260 8.48 -33.60 -14.27
N LEU A 261 7.15 -33.56 -14.42
CA LEU A 261 6.25 -32.80 -13.52
C LEU A 261 6.26 -33.35 -12.09
N GLN A 262 6.68 -34.61 -11.91
CA GLN A 262 6.84 -35.19 -10.58
C GLN A 262 7.97 -34.50 -9.78
N TRP A 263 8.86 -33.73 -10.43
CA TRP A 263 9.82 -32.86 -9.74
C TRP A 263 9.11 -31.68 -9.06
N ASP A 264 7.91 -31.28 -9.49
CA ASP A 264 7.25 -30.08 -8.97
C ASP A 264 6.08 -30.39 -8.01
N THR A 265 5.71 -31.66 -7.84
CA THR A 265 4.59 -32.06 -6.97
C THR A 265 4.97 -32.07 -5.48
N LEU A 266 4.10 -31.46 -4.66
CA LEU A 266 4.32 -31.03 -3.27
C LEU A 266 4.45 -32.13 -2.19
N ASP A 267 4.16 -33.40 -2.48
CA ASP A 267 4.12 -34.44 -1.44
C ASP A 267 5.46 -35.17 -1.21
N GLU A 268 5.70 -35.45 0.08
CA GLU A 268 6.91 -35.91 0.80
C GLU A 268 7.95 -36.77 0.06
N SER A 269 9.18 -36.73 0.63
CA SER A 269 10.41 -37.55 0.42
C SER A 269 10.34 -38.90 -0.34
N MET A 270 9.20 -39.60 -0.36
CA MET A 270 8.95 -40.76 -1.21
C MET A 270 9.01 -40.44 -2.70
N ASN A 271 8.69 -39.21 -3.12
CA ASN A 271 8.66 -38.84 -4.54
C ASN A 271 10.08 -38.65 -5.14
N ILE A 272 11.04 -38.09 -4.38
CA ILE A 272 12.41 -37.83 -4.85
C ILE A 272 13.15 -39.14 -5.22
N HIS A 273 12.94 -40.20 -4.43
CA HIS A 273 13.54 -41.51 -4.74
C HIS A 273 12.91 -42.17 -5.97
N ALA A 274 11.59 -42.05 -6.13
CA ALA A 274 10.88 -42.57 -7.29
C ALA A 274 11.33 -41.89 -8.59
N ILE A 275 11.43 -40.55 -8.58
CA ILE A 275 11.82 -39.79 -9.76
C ILE A 275 13.32 -39.91 -10.08
N SER A 276 14.17 -40.02 -9.07
CA SER A 276 15.60 -40.34 -9.27
C SER A 276 15.79 -41.72 -9.90
N ASN A 277 14.95 -42.70 -9.52
CA ASN A 277 14.95 -44.02 -10.16
C ASN A 277 14.44 -43.96 -11.60
N LEU A 278 13.40 -43.17 -11.90
CA LEU A 278 12.94 -42.92 -13.28
C LEU A 278 14.03 -42.26 -14.13
N HIS A 279 14.72 -41.25 -13.60
CA HIS A 279 15.86 -40.62 -14.28
C HIS A 279 17.00 -41.62 -14.55
N ARG A 280 17.32 -42.48 -13.58
CA ARG A 280 18.32 -43.56 -13.77
C ARG A 280 17.87 -44.57 -14.83
N GLN A 281 16.60 -44.98 -14.82
CA GLN A 281 16.01 -45.90 -15.79
C GLN A 281 16.03 -45.30 -17.20
N TRP A 282 15.69 -44.03 -17.34
CA TRP A 282 15.79 -43.28 -18.59
C TRP A 282 17.23 -43.30 -19.11
N LYS A 283 18.21 -42.90 -18.29
CA LYS A 283 19.63 -42.87 -18.67
C LYS A 283 20.17 -44.24 -19.09
N HIS A 284 19.80 -45.30 -18.35
CA HIS A 284 20.14 -46.67 -18.71
C HIS A 284 19.48 -47.08 -20.04
N SER A 285 18.24 -46.67 -20.28
CA SER A 285 17.54 -46.95 -21.54
C SER A 285 18.24 -46.25 -22.71
N VAL A 286 18.62 -44.98 -22.56
CA VAL A 286 19.42 -44.23 -23.56
C VAL A 286 20.72 -44.96 -23.88
N GLN A 287 21.47 -45.38 -22.87
CA GLN A 287 22.72 -46.12 -23.06
C GLN A 287 22.49 -47.48 -23.76
N ASN A 288 21.42 -48.18 -23.42
CA ASN A 288 21.03 -49.42 -24.10
C ASN A 288 20.67 -49.16 -25.56
N PHE A 289 19.87 -48.13 -25.87
CA PHE A 289 19.50 -47.80 -27.25
C PHE A 289 20.73 -47.45 -28.10
N ILE A 290 21.65 -46.63 -27.58
CA ILE A 290 22.90 -46.28 -28.28
C ILE A 290 23.77 -47.52 -28.56
N THR A 291 23.71 -48.56 -27.73
CA THR A 291 24.55 -49.77 -27.89
C THR A 291 23.86 -50.87 -28.71
N THR A 292 22.54 -51.00 -28.61
CA THR A 292 21.78 -52.13 -29.16
C THR A 292 20.93 -51.80 -30.38
N ASN A 293 20.41 -50.56 -30.51
CA ASN A 293 19.56 -50.17 -31.62
C ASN A 293 20.42 -49.87 -32.86
N ILE A 294 20.26 -50.70 -33.90
CA ILE A 294 21.07 -50.61 -35.13
C ILE A 294 20.81 -49.30 -35.90
N PRO A 295 19.54 -48.88 -36.14
CA PRO A 295 19.24 -47.60 -36.77
C PRO A 295 19.93 -46.40 -36.10
N LEU A 296 19.78 -46.26 -34.78
CA LEU A 296 20.38 -45.16 -34.02
C LEU A 296 21.91 -45.18 -34.10
N ARG A 297 22.53 -46.36 -34.01
CA ARG A 297 23.99 -46.48 -34.16
C ARG A 297 24.50 -46.06 -35.53
N ASN A 298 23.75 -46.39 -36.59
CA ASN A 298 24.09 -45.99 -37.94
C ASN A 298 23.93 -44.47 -38.11
N LEU A 299 22.87 -43.89 -37.55
CA LEU A 299 22.67 -42.44 -37.51
C LEU A 299 23.82 -41.73 -36.78
N LEU A 300 24.20 -42.18 -35.58
CA LEU A 300 25.30 -41.58 -34.80
C LEU A 300 26.68 -41.73 -35.46
N ARG A 301 26.87 -42.75 -36.32
CA ARG A 301 28.07 -42.88 -37.15
C ARG A 301 28.08 -41.91 -38.32
N ARG A 302 26.91 -41.64 -38.92
CA ARG A 302 26.75 -40.68 -40.02
C ARG A 302 26.82 -39.23 -39.54
N ILE A 303 26.25 -38.95 -38.36
CA ILE A 303 26.19 -37.63 -37.74
C ILE A 303 26.93 -37.69 -36.40
N PRO A 304 28.28 -37.69 -36.40
CA PRO A 304 29.06 -37.82 -35.18
C PRO A 304 28.83 -36.65 -34.20
N LEU A 305 28.49 -35.46 -34.72
CA LEU A 305 28.15 -34.29 -33.90
C LEU A 305 26.85 -34.48 -33.11
N LEU A 306 25.91 -35.30 -33.59
CA LEU A 306 24.72 -35.66 -32.79
C LEU A 306 25.11 -36.47 -31.55
N LYS A 307 26.12 -37.34 -31.69
CA LYS A 307 26.68 -38.06 -30.54
C LYS A 307 27.37 -37.10 -29.57
N GLN A 308 28.26 -36.25 -30.09
CA GLN A 308 29.08 -35.34 -29.27
C GLN A 308 28.26 -34.25 -28.57
N CYS A 309 27.33 -33.60 -29.28
CA CYS A 309 26.59 -32.45 -28.76
C CYS A 309 25.36 -32.83 -27.93
N VAL A 310 24.85 -34.07 -28.06
CA VAL A 310 23.62 -34.50 -27.38
C VAL A 310 23.89 -35.66 -26.44
N PHE A 311 24.28 -36.82 -26.99
CA PHE A 311 24.33 -38.07 -26.22
C PHE A 311 25.52 -38.18 -25.28
N ASP A 312 26.69 -37.66 -25.66
CA ASP A 312 27.88 -37.66 -24.81
C ASP A 312 27.67 -36.76 -23.57
N ILE A 313 26.91 -35.65 -23.72
CA ILE A 313 26.49 -34.77 -22.62
C ILE A 313 25.45 -35.46 -21.73
N ILE A 314 24.37 -36.00 -22.30
CA ILE A 314 23.31 -36.71 -21.55
C ILE A 314 23.89 -37.88 -20.74
N LEU A 315 24.82 -38.63 -21.34
CA LEU A 315 25.48 -39.75 -20.67
C LEU A 315 26.60 -39.31 -19.72
N ASN A 316 26.99 -38.03 -19.74
CA ASN A 316 28.07 -37.45 -18.96
C ASN A 316 29.40 -38.19 -19.15
N THR A 317 29.85 -38.33 -20.38
CA THR A 317 31.23 -38.77 -20.65
C THR A 317 32.17 -37.60 -20.32
N PHE A 318 33.19 -37.85 -19.48
CA PHE A 318 34.06 -36.86 -18.81
C PHE A 318 34.83 -35.88 -19.73
N GLU A 319 34.71 -36.00 -21.05
CA GLU A 319 35.37 -35.14 -22.06
C GLU A 319 34.42 -34.08 -22.66
N SER A 320 33.19 -33.97 -22.16
CA SER A 320 32.13 -33.19 -22.81
C SER A 320 32.13 -31.68 -22.53
N PHE A 321 32.78 -31.21 -21.45
CA PHE A 321 32.88 -29.78 -21.15
C PHE A 321 34.03 -29.11 -21.89
N THR A 322 33.76 -27.97 -22.51
CA THR A 322 34.74 -27.14 -23.20
C THR A 322 35.07 -25.89 -22.38
N GLN A 323 36.17 -25.21 -22.70
CA GLN A 323 36.55 -23.95 -22.05
C GLN A 323 35.54 -22.81 -22.30
N GLU A 324 34.68 -22.95 -23.32
CA GLU A 324 33.65 -21.97 -23.70
C GLU A 324 32.33 -22.16 -22.94
N ASP A 325 32.22 -23.20 -22.10
CA ASP A 325 31.04 -23.44 -21.26
C ASP A 325 31.07 -22.57 -20.02
N THR A 326 29.96 -21.90 -19.74
CA THR A 326 29.82 -21.11 -18.51
C THR A 326 29.66 -22.03 -17.30
N TRP A 327 29.92 -21.50 -16.10
CA TRP A 327 29.77 -22.32 -14.88
C TRP A 327 28.29 -22.69 -14.65
N GLU A 328 27.35 -21.82 -15.03
CA GLU A 328 25.91 -22.08 -14.98
C GLU A 328 25.55 -23.28 -15.84
N GLU A 329 26.04 -23.33 -17.09
CA GLU A 329 25.78 -24.44 -18.02
C GLU A 329 26.35 -25.76 -17.52
N ARG A 330 27.56 -25.74 -16.93
CA ARG A 330 28.16 -26.93 -16.32
C ARG A 330 27.38 -27.40 -15.10
N MET A 331 26.94 -26.47 -14.26
CA MET A 331 26.15 -26.76 -13.07
C MET A 331 24.77 -27.31 -13.44
N ILE A 332 24.11 -26.74 -14.46
CA ILE A 332 22.84 -27.27 -14.98
C ILE A 332 23.05 -28.69 -15.51
N ALA A 333 24.05 -28.92 -16.36
CA ALA A 333 24.30 -30.26 -16.91
C ALA A 333 24.58 -31.30 -15.81
N GLU A 334 25.29 -30.89 -14.75
CA GLU A 334 25.50 -31.74 -13.58
C GLU A 334 24.19 -32.07 -12.86
N LEU A 335 23.39 -31.06 -12.53
CA LEU A 335 22.12 -31.23 -11.82
C LEU A 335 21.11 -32.02 -12.66
N VAL A 336 21.10 -31.84 -13.97
CA VAL A 336 20.12 -32.45 -14.86
C VAL A 336 20.51 -33.88 -15.22
N TYR A 337 21.78 -34.15 -15.55
CA TYR A 337 22.19 -35.45 -16.11
C TYR A 337 23.02 -36.32 -15.17
N LEU A 338 23.74 -35.74 -14.20
CA LEU A 338 24.67 -36.48 -13.35
C LEU A 338 24.08 -36.77 -11.98
N GLN A 339 23.65 -35.73 -11.26
CA GLN A 339 23.15 -35.81 -9.89
C GLN A 339 21.96 -34.87 -9.69
N PRO A 340 20.72 -35.31 -10.00
CA PRO A 340 19.53 -34.49 -9.79
C PRO A 340 19.05 -34.40 -8.33
N THR A 341 19.71 -35.11 -7.41
CA THR A 341 19.36 -35.16 -5.99
C THR A 341 20.51 -34.67 -5.11
N ILE A 342 21.15 -33.55 -5.45
CA ILE A 342 22.22 -32.97 -4.63
C ILE A 342 21.61 -32.45 -3.31
N PRO A 343 22.18 -32.82 -2.14
CA PRO A 343 21.79 -32.22 -0.86
C PRO A 343 21.94 -30.70 -0.89
N GLN A 344 21.02 -29.96 -0.25
CA GLN A 344 21.06 -28.49 -0.23
C GLN A 344 22.41 -27.95 0.27
N GLU A 345 22.98 -28.60 1.27
CA GLU A 345 24.28 -28.25 1.86
C GLU A 345 25.44 -28.38 0.88
N ASP A 346 25.30 -29.15 -0.20
CA ASP A 346 26.36 -29.40 -1.16
C ASP A 346 26.24 -28.53 -2.42
N ILE A 347 25.07 -27.98 -2.74
CA ILE A 347 24.83 -27.21 -3.97
C ILE A 347 25.80 -26.03 -4.08
N HIS A 348 26.02 -25.30 -2.99
CA HIS A 348 26.93 -24.15 -2.97
C HIS A 348 28.39 -24.54 -3.17
N ILE A 349 28.80 -25.74 -2.72
CA ILE A 349 30.16 -26.27 -2.89
C ILE A 349 30.38 -26.58 -4.37
N ARG A 350 29.41 -27.27 -4.99
CA ARG A 350 29.47 -27.65 -6.41
C ARG A 350 29.45 -26.42 -7.31
N ALA A 351 28.60 -25.42 -7.02
CA ALA A 351 28.58 -24.15 -7.74
C ALA A 351 29.95 -23.43 -7.63
N GLN A 352 30.54 -23.39 -6.43
CA GLN A 352 31.84 -22.78 -6.20
C GLN A 352 32.96 -23.49 -6.98
N ASP A 353 32.96 -24.83 -7.05
CA ASP A 353 33.93 -25.61 -7.82
C ASP A 353 33.88 -25.28 -9.32
N HIS A 354 32.68 -25.10 -9.89
CA HIS A 354 32.51 -24.71 -11.29
C HIS A 354 32.90 -23.25 -11.53
N MET A 355 32.60 -22.33 -10.60
CA MET A 355 32.98 -20.91 -10.70
C MET A 355 34.49 -20.68 -10.63
N GLN A 356 35.21 -21.42 -9.78
CA GLN A 356 36.67 -21.29 -9.64
C GLN A 356 37.42 -21.64 -10.93
N GLN A 357 36.83 -22.49 -11.78
CA GLN A 357 37.39 -22.84 -13.09
C GLN A 357 37.23 -21.71 -14.12
N SER A 358 36.38 -20.72 -13.85
CA SER A 358 35.95 -19.68 -14.81
C SER A 358 36.28 -18.23 -14.40
N GLN A 359 37.12 -18.03 -13.37
CA GLN A 359 37.41 -16.73 -12.71
C GLN A 359 36.15 -16.09 -12.09
N ALA A 360 35.99 -16.25 -10.78
CA ALA A 360 34.79 -15.80 -10.07
C ALA A 360 34.65 -14.27 -10.02
N THR A 361 33.47 -13.75 -10.36
CA THR A 361 33.11 -12.34 -10.16
C THR A 361 32.64 -12.06 -8.72
N GLU A 362 32.57 -10.78 -8.35
CA GLU A 362 32.04 -10.36 -7.04
C GLU A 362 30.57 -10.80 -6.85
N VAL A 363 29.74 -10.64 -7.89
CA VAL A 363 28.35 -11.12 -7.91
C VAL A 363 28.25 -12.63 -7.70
N GLN A 364 29.12 -13.42 -8.33
CA GLN A 364 29.14 -14.88 -8.17
C GLN A 364 29.52 -15.28 -6.73
N THR A 365 30.44 -14.53 -6.11
CA THR A 365 30.83 -14.75 -4.70
C THR A 365 29.65 -14.49 -3.76
N LEU A 366 28.86 -13.46 -4.04
CA LEU A 366 27.63 -13.17 -3.30
C LEU A 366 26.57 -14.24 -3.52
N SER A 367 26.32 -14.67 -4.76
CA SER A 367 25.39 -15.77 -5.05
C SER A 367 25.71 -17.04 -4.27
N VAL A 368 26.99 -17.43 -4.16
CA VAL A 368 27.42 -18.58 -3.33
C VAL A 368 27.12 -18.36 -1.84
N ALA A 369 27.27 -17.13 -1.34
CA ALA A 369 26.93 -16.81 0.04
C ALA A 369 25.42 -16.91 0.31
N ILE A 370 24.57 -16.52 -0.64
CA ILE A 370 23.12 -16.71 -0.56
C ILE A 370 22.78 -18.21 -0.55
N MET A 371 23.41 -19.01 -1.43
CA MET A 371 23.22 -20.47 -1.46
C MET A 371 23.63 -21.17 -0.15
N LYS A 372 24.59 -20.60 0.60
CA LYS A 372 24.98 -21.06 1.94
C LYS A 372 23.93 -20.76 3.03
N GLY A 373 22.85 -20.08 2.67
CA GLY A 373 21.78 -19.70 3.60
C GLY A 373 22.08 -18.43 4.40
N ASN A 374 23.01 -17.58 3.95
CA ASN A 374 23.31 -16.34 4.67
C ASN A 374 22.36 -15.21 4.25
N ALA A 375 21.24 -15.08 4.97
CA ALA A 375 20.25 -14.03 4.76
C ALA A 375 20.82 -12.61 4.93
N GLY A 376 21.77 -12.40 5.85
CA GLY A 376 22.40 -11.10 6.07
C GLY A 376 23.20 -10.59 4.86
N ILE A 377 23.91 -11.50 4.17
CA ILE A 377 24.67 -11.15 2.96
C ILE A 377 23.75 -10.75 1.80
N VAL A 378 22.53 -11.30 1.71
CA VAL A 378 21.53 -10.87 0.72
C VAL A 378 21.21 -9.39 0.90
N ILE A 379 20.88 -8.99 2.13
CA ILE A 379 20.50 -7.61 2.45
C ILE A 379 21.68 -6.66 2.22
N GLN A 380 22.89 -7.07 2.61
CA GLN A 380 24.11 -6.33 2.29
C GLN A 380 24.29 -6.15 0.78
N ALA A 381 24.20 -7.23 0.01
CA ALA A 381 24.38 -7.19 -1.44
C ALA A 381 23.34 -6.25 -2.08
N LEU A 382 22.06 -6.44 -1.77
CA LEU A 382 21.00 -5.57 -2.30
C LEU A 382 21.22 -4.10 -1.91
N SER A 383 21.66 -3.82 -0.67
CA SER A 383 22.01 -2.48 -0.21
C SER A 383 23.19 -1.86 -0.98
N GLU A 384 24.24 -2.64 -1.25
CA GLU A 384 25.44 -2.21 -1.99
C GLU A 384 25.15 -1.95 -3.48
N PHE A 385 24.37 -2.84 -4.12
CA PHE A 385 24.10 -2.72 -5.54
C PHE A 385 23.00 -1.70 -5.86
N GLY A 386 22.01 -1.50 -4.98
CA GLY A 386 20.89 -0.61 -5.32
C GLY A 386 20.15 0.02 -4.15
N GLY A 387 20.12 -0.62 -2.98
CA GLY A 387 19.35 -0.13 -1.83
C GLY A 387 19.81 1.24 -1.32
N ASN A 388 21.10 1.56 -1.47
CA ASN A 388 21.66 2.88 -1.12
C ASN A 388 21.72 3.86 -2.30
N SER A 389 21.21 3.49 -3.48
CA SER A 389 21.26 4.35 -4.67
C SER A 389 20.31 5.55 -4.62
N MET A 390 19.48 5.65 -3.57
CA MET A 390 18.35 6.60 -3.46
C MET A 390 17.26 6.40 -4.54
N ALA A 391 17.32 5.32 -5.33
CA ALA A 391 16.23 4.91 -6.20
C ALA A 391 15.12 4.22 -5.39
N ALA A 392 13.88 4.63 -5.62
CA ALA A 392 12.74 4.19 -4.81
C ALA A 392 12.53 2.66 -4.84
N LEU A 393 12.55 2.04 -6.03
CA LEU A 393 12.26 0.60 -6.17
C LEU A 393 13.33 -0.30 -5.53
N PRO A 394 14.64 -0.18 -5.83
CA PRO A 394 15.66 -1.01 -5.19
C PRO A 394 15.75 -0.83 -3.66
N ALA A 395 15.60 0.41 -3.16
CA ALA A 395 15.61 0.70 -1.73
C ALA A 395 14.40 0.06 -1.03
N THR A 396 13.20 0.22 -1.59
CA THR A 396 11.97 -0.37 -1.04
C THR A 396 12.02 -1.89 -1.06
N LEU A 397 12.53 -2.49 -2.14
CA LEU A 397 12.67 -3.95 -2.22
C LEU A 397 13.64 -4.49 -1.16
N THR A 398 14.76 -3.79 -0.93
CA THR A 398 15.74 -4.18 0.10
C THR A 398 15.12 -4.14 1.49
N ALA A 399 14.36 -3.08 1.80
CA ALA A 399 13.66 -2.95 3.09
C ALA A 399 12.59 -4.03 3.27
N LEU A 400 11.71 -4.24 2.29
CA LEU A 400 10.65 -5.25 2.35
C LEU A 400 11.20 -6.68 2.47
N LEU A 401 12.32 -6.99 1.81
CA LEU A 401 12.95 -8.30 1.95
C LEU A 401 13.59 -8.46 3.34
N CYS A 402 14.18 -7.41 3.89
CA CYS A 402 14.72 -7.42 5.25
C CYS A 402 13.62 -7.73 6.26
N ASP A 403 12.49 -7.02 6.19
CA ASP A 403 11.30 -7.26 7.02
C ASP A 403 10.89 -8.74 7.00
N LEU A 404 10.74 -9.32 5.80
CA LEU A 404 10.32 -10.73 5.64
C LEU A 404 11.34 -11.72 6.21
N LEU A 405 12.63 -11.47 6.04
CA LEU A 405 13.70 -12.34 6.55
C LEU A 405 13.83 -12.25 8.09
N VAL A 406 13.53 -11.09 8.67
CA VAL A 406 13.43 -10.91 10.12
C VAL A 406 12.20 -11.63 10.66
N GLU A 407 11.03 -11.45 10.04
CA GLU A 407 9.77 -12.09 10.46
C GLU A 407 9.81 -13.62 10.38
N SER A 408 10.48 -14.16 9.35
CA SER A 408 10.70 -15.60 9.19
C SER A 408 11.79 -16.17 10.09
N GLY A 409 12.43 -15.34 10.92
CA GLY A 409 13.48 -15.73 11.86
C GLY A 409 14.81 -16.12 11.19
N GLN A 410 15.00 -15.79 9.91
CA GLN A 410 16.26 -16.04 9.18
C GLN A 410 17.34 -15.02 9.57
N ILE A 411 16.94 -13.83 10.02
CA ILE A 411 17.82 -12.78 10.55
C ILE A 411 17.45 -12.53 12.01
N GLU A 412 18.37 -12.78 12.93
CA GLU A 412 18.20 -12.42 14.34
C GLU A 412 18.70 -10.99 14.60
N LEU A 413 17.76 -10.06 14.83
CA LEU A 413 18.06 -8.66 15.14
C LEU A 413 18.91 -8.47 16.42
N SER A 414 18.88 -9.45 17.34
CA SER A 414 19.57 -9.37 18.64
C SER A 414 21.10 -9.33 18.56
N GLN A 415 21.67 -9.72 17.42
CA GLN A 415 23.13 -9.81 17.23
C GLN A 415 23.73 -8.53 16.63
N LEU A 416 22.90 -7.57 16.26
CA LEU A 416 23.29 -6.33 15.61
C LEU A 416 23.45 -5.20 16.64
N SER A 417 24.57 -4.48 16.61
CA SER A 417 24.81 -3.32 17.48
C SER A 417 23.98 -2.09 17.11
N TYR A 418 23.23 -2.14 16.00
CA TYR A 418 22.48 -1.05 15.40
C TYR A 418 21.21 -1.59 14.72
N ASP A 419 20.14 -0.79 14.75
CA ASP A 419 18.83 -1.13 14.18
C ASP A 419 18.80 -0.92 12.66
N ILE A 420 19.35 -1.90 11.93
CA ILE A 420 19.43 -1.91 10.46
C ILE A 420 18.03 -1.87 9.82
N ASP A 421 17.06 -2.54 10.46
CA ASP A 421 15.69 -2.60 9.97
C ASP A 421 15.08 -1.19 9.88
N THR A 422 15.21 -0.42 10.97
CA THR A 422 14.80 0.99 10.98
C THR A 422 15.54 1.83 9.94
N GLU A 423 16.86 1.66 9.78
CA GLU A 423 17.63 2.44 8.80
C GLU A 423 17.24 2.13 7.35
N LEU A 424 17.07 0.85 7.00
CA LEU A 424 16.65 0.46 5.66
C LEU A 424 15.25 0.98 5.32
N ASN A 425 14.32 0.87 6.26
CA ASN A 425 12.96 1.38 6.09
C ASN A 425 12.93 2.92 5.95
N VAL A 426 13.70 3.65 6.75
CA VAL A 426 13.83 5.12 6.63
C VAL A 426 14.53 5.54 5.33
N ASN A 427 15.57 4.80 4.90
CA ASN A 427 16.26 5.04 3.65
C ASN A 427 15.33 4.79 2.44
N ALA A 428 14.55 3.72 2.46
CA ALA A 428 13.56 3.43 1.44
C ALA A 428 12.47 4.51 1.37
N ALA A 429 11.93 4.94 2.52
CA ALA A 429 10.99 6.05 2.57
C ALA A 429 11.60 7.37 2.03
N SER A 430 12.86 7.65 2.35
CA SER A 430 13.60 8.80 1.81
C SER A 430 13.80 8.72 0.30
N ALA A 431 14.12 7.54 -0.23
CA ALA A 431 14.27 7.28 -1.65
C ALA A 431 12.95 7.48 -2.41
N ILE A 432 11.83 6.96 -1.87
CA ILE A 432 10.48 7.21 -2.40
C ILE A 432 10.22 8.72 -2.47
N LEU A 433 10.38 9.45 -1.37
CA LEU A 433 10.13 10.88 -1.34
C LEU A 433 10.99 11.64 -2.37
N ALA A 434 12.28 11.31 -2.47
CA ALA A 434 13.21 11.97 -3.39
C ALA A 434 12.89 11.67 -4.87
N SER A 435 12.58 10.42 -5.21
CA SER A 435 12.24 10.02 -6.58
C SER A 435 10.95 10.68 -7.06
N PHE A 436 9.89 10.68 -6.25
CA PHE A 436 8.61 11.27 -6.61
C PHE A 436 8.63 12.82 -6.57
N ALA A 437 9.49 13.42 -5.74
CA ALA A 437 9.70 14.86 -5.72
C ALA A 437 10.23 15.40 -7.06
N LYS A 438 11.14 14.67 -7.69
CA LYS A 438 11.73 15.04 -8.99
C LYS A 438 10.69 15.08 -10.12
N GLU A 439 9.65 14.26 -10.03
CA GLU A 439 8.59 14.16 -11.03
C GLU A 439 7.37 15.03 -10.72
N HIS A 440 7.43 15.84 -9.66
CA HIS A 440 6.32 16.64 -9.16
C HIS A 440 5.11 15.83 -8.68
N HIS A 441 5.31 14.57 -8.29
CA HIS A 441 4.31 13.66 -7.74
C HIS A 441 4.47 13.47 -6.23
N TYR A 442 4.70 14.58 -5.50
CA TYR A 442 4.95 14.60 -4.06
C TYR A 442 3.86 13.91 -3.23
N ASP A 443 2.60 14.04 -3.65
CA ASP A 443 1.43 13.43 -3.04
C ASP A 443 1.51 11.89 -3.03
N VAL A 444 1.87 11.31 -4.16
CA VAL A 444 2.06 9.86 -4.30
C VAL A 444 3.25 9.40 -3.45
N GLY A 445 4.37 10.13 -3.51
CA GLY A 445 5.56 9.81 -2.73
C GLY A 445 5.31 9.77 -1.22
N VAL A 446 4.63 10.79 -0.67
CA VAL A 446 4.28 10.83 0.77
C VAL A 446 3.35 9.67 1.13
N LYS A 447 2.36 9.38 0.29
CA LYS A 447 1.44 8.26 0.53
C LYS A 447 2.17 6.92 0.60
N LEU A 448 3.03 6.62 -0.38
CA LEU A 448 3.78 5.35 -0.43
C LEU A 448 4.79 5.23 0.70
N ALA A 449 5.52 6.31 1.02
CA ALA A 449 6.45 6.34 2.15
C ALA A 449 5.73 6.14 3.50
N THR A 450 4.55 6.75 3.68
CA THR A 450 3.72 6.53 4.87
C THR A 450 3.24 5.09 4.95
N GLN A 451 2.79 4.52 3.83
CA GLN A 451 2.31 3.14 3.76
C GLN A 451 3.42 2.12 4.07
N LEU A 452 4.64 2.33 3.56
CA LEU A 452 5.80 1.50 3.88
C LEU A 452 6.12 1.50 5.38
N LEU A 453 6.09 2.68 6.01
CA LEU A 453 6.49 2.84 7.41
C LEU A 453 5.38 2.55 8.42
N SER A 454 4.10 2.60 8.02
CA SER A 454 2.94 2.45 8.91
C SER A 454 2.98 1.21 9.82
N PRO A 455 3.35 0.01 9.33
CA PRO A 455 3.45 -1.19 10.17
C PRO A 455 4.43 -1.01 11.34
N HIS A 456 5.49 -0.24 11.12
CA HIS A 456 6.59 -0.01 12.05
C HIS A 456 6.38 1.18 12.99
N VAL A 457 5.26 1.88 12.89
CA VAL A 457 4.88 2.97 13.79
C VAL A 457 4.36 2.39 15.10
N VAL A 458 5.28 2.07 16.01
CA VAL A 458 5.00 1.57 17.35
C VAL A 458 5.65 2.46 18.43
N PRO A 459 5.11 2.50 19.66
CA PRO A 459 5.71 3.24 20.77
C PRO A 459 7.19 2.89 21.02
N GLU A 460 7.57 1.65 20.75
CA GLU A 460 8.93 1.12 20.91
C GLU A 460 9.90 1.62 19.84
N ASN A 461 9.40 2.12 18.70
CA ASN A 461 10.20 2.68 17.61
C ASN A 461 9.95 4.21 17.45
N PRO A 462 10.57 5.04 18.30
CA PRO A 462 10.35 6.48 18.29
C PRO A 462 10.96 7.18 17.07
N ILE A 463 11.92 6.53 16.38
CA ILE A 463 12.62 7.09 15.22
C ILE A 463 11.68 7.08 14.01
N ILE A 464 11.12 5.92 13.65
CA ILE A 464 10.17 5.82 12.54
C ILE A 464 8.94 6.68 12.82
N THR A 465 8.40 6.63 14.04
CA THR A 465 7.26 7.45 14.45
C THR A 465 7.54 8.95 14.28
N ALA A 466 8.74 9.42 14.66
CA ALA A 466 9.12 10.81 14.45
C ALA A 466 9.26 11.15 12.96
N TYR A 467 9.88 10.26 12.18
CA TYR A 467 10.09 10.46 10.76
C TYR A 467 8.76 10.58 9.99
N VAL A 468 7.81 9.67 10.25
CA VAL A 468 6.47 9.72 9.66
C VAL A 468 5.73 10.99 10.08
N ALA A 469 5.75 11.35 11.37
CA ALA A 469 5.09 12.56 11.86
C ALA A 469 5.68 13.84 11.22
N ASP A 470 7.00 13.93 11.08
CA ASP A 470 7.68 15.07 10.45
C ASP A 470 7.36 15.17 8.95
N MET A 471 7.33 14.02 8.25
CA MET A 471 6.95 13.96 6.84
C MET A 471 5.51 14.43 6.64
N LEU A 472 4.56 13.89 7.40
CA LEU A 472 3.14 14.25 7.34
C LEU A 472 2.92 15.71 7.75
N GLY A 473 3.59 16.18 8.80
CA GLY A 473 3.47 17.55 9.29
C GLY A 473 4.00 18.62 8.32
N ARG A 474 4.86 18.26 7.38
CA ARG A 474 5.37 19.15 6.31
C ARG A 474 4.56 19.05 5.01
N HIS A 475 3.66 18.07 4.91
CA HIS A 475 2.87 17.84 3.72
C HIS A 475 1.61 18.69 3.69
N TYR A 476 1.24 19.17 2.50
CA TYR A 476 0.06 20.02 2.29
C TYR A 476 -0.86 19.36 1.25
N PRO A 477 -1.88 18.60 1.67
CA PRO A 477 -2.74 17.86 0.75
C PRO A 477 -3.43 18.78 -0.28
N THR A 478 -3.29 18.41 -1.55
CA THR A 478 -3.84 19.15 -2.70
C THR A 478 -5.28 18.78 -2.97
N THR A 479 -5.70 17.57 -2.60
CA THR A 479 -7.08 17.09 -2.75
C THR A 479 -7.66 16.58 -1.42
N ASP A 480 -9.00 16.52 -1.34
CA ASP A 480 -9.68 16.00 -0.15
C ASP A 480 -9.52 14.48 -0.04
N ALA A 481 -9.46 13.79 -1.20
CA ALA A 481 -9.26 12.35 -1.27
C ALA A 481 -7.87 11.95 -0.76
N GLU A 482 -6.84 12.72 -1.12
CA GLU A 482 -5.48 12.55 -0.63
C GLU A 482 -5.40 12.74 0.90
N CYS A 483 -6.00 13.82 1.42
CA CYS A 483 -6.06 14.05 2.87
C CYS A 483 -6.72 12.87 3.58
N LYS A 484 -7.87 12.40 3.09
CA LYS A 484 -8.59 11.26 3.68
C LYS A 484 -7.74 9.99 3.64
N ALA A 485 -7.10 9.68 2.50
CA ALA A 485 -6.28 8.50 2.35
C ALA A 485 -5.07 8.50 3.31
N LEU A 486 -4.41 9.65 3.53
CA LEU A 486 -3.31 9.75 4.49
C LEU A 486 -3.79 9.56 5.93
N LEU A 487 -4.97 10.08 6.28
CA LEU A 487 -5.57 9.85 7.60
C LEU A 487 -5.89 8.36 7.80
N GLU A 488 -6.50 7.70 6.81
CA GLU A 488 -6.82 6.27 6.86
C GLU A 488 -5.56 5.40 7.07
N ILE A 489 -4.45 5.69 6.38
CA ILE A 489 -3.17 4.95 6.55
C ILE A 489 -2.62 5.08 7.98
N CYS A 490 -2.86 6.23 8.63
CA CYS A 490 -2.37 6.52 9.99
C CYS A 490 -3.34 6.07 11.10
N GLN A 491 -4.55 5.62 10.75
CA GLN A 491 -5.61 5.34 11.71
C GLN A 491 -5.18 4.31 12.75
N ASP A 492 -4.63 3.19 12.32
CA ASP A 492 -4.16 2.14 13.22
C ASP A 492 -3.08 2.64 14.21
N ALA A 493 -2.14 3.46 13.76
CA ALA A 493 -1.13 4.06 14.65
C ALA A 493 -1.72 5.02 15.68
N VAL A 494 -2.79 5.75 15.32
CA VAL A 494 -3.52 6.65 16.23
C VAL A 494 -4.35 5.85 17.23
N GLU A 495 -5.01 4.78 16.78
CA GLU A 495 -5.79 3.86 17.62
C GLU A 495 -4.90 3.11 18.63
N ARG A 496 -3.66 2.77 18.25
CA ARG A 496 -2.61 2.27 19.14
C ARG A 496 -2.06 3.32 20.12
N GLY A 497 -2.48 4.58 20.02
CA GLY A 497 -2.14 5.65 20.97
C GLY A 497 -0.91 6.50 20.61
N SER A 498 -0.49 6.53 19.33
CA SER A 498 0.65 7.35 18.91
C SER A 498 0.29 8.84 18.84
N ARG A 499 0.64 9.59 19.90
CA ARG A 499 0.32 11.03 20.00
C ARG A 499 0.98 11.89 18.91
N ARG A 500 2.22 11.57 18.53
CA ARG A 500 2.94 12.34 17.49
C ARG A 500 2.26 12.24 16.14
N ILE A 501 1.77 11.04 15.79
CA ILE A 501 1.03 10.80 14.55
C ILE A 501 -0.31 11.52 14.61
N LEU A 502 -1.01 11.48 15.74
CA LEU A 502 -2.25 12.25 15.92
C LEU A 502 -2.04 13.76 15.69
N GLU A 503 -0.96 14.35 16.23
CA GLU A 503 -0.64 15.77 16.03
C GLU A 503 -0.34 16.08 14.55
N ALA A 504 0.29 15.16 13.82
CA ALA A 504 0.51 15.29 12.38
C ALA A 504 -0.79 15.16 11.57
N CYS A 505 -1.65 14.21 11.90
CA CYS A 505 -2.98 14.04 11.30
C CYS A 505 -3.88 15.26 11.53
N ASP A 506 -3.90 15.82 12.75
CA ASP A 506 -4.61 17.07 13.07
C ASP A 506 -4.10 18.22 12.21
N SER A 507 -2.77 18.32 12.02
CA SER A 507 -2.15 19.34 11.17
C SER A 507 -2.53 19.20 9.70
N LEU A 508 -2.58 17.97 9.16
CA LEU A 508 -2.99 17.69 7.77
C LEU A 508 -4.44 18.12 7.51
N ALA A 509 -5.36 17.68 8.38
CA ALA A 509 -6.78 18.01 8.31
C ALA A 509 -7.01 19.52 8.39
N PHE A 510 -6.32 20.19 9.33
CA PHE A 510 -6.38 21.64 9.52
C PHE A 510 -5.79 22.42 8.33
N ALA A 511 -4.66 21.97 7.77
CA ALA A 511 -4.07 22.61 6.60
C ALA A 511 -5.04 22.56 5.40
N ARG A 512 -5.70 21.42 5.21
CA ARG A 512 -6.69 21.26 4.14
C ARG A 512 -7.95 22.11 4.37
N SER A 513 -8.44 22.20 5.60
CA SER A 513 -9.57 23.09 5.92
C SER A 513 -9.22 24.55 5.66
N LYS A 514 -8.00 24.99 6.00
CA LYS A 514 -7.53 26.35 5.76
C LYS A 514 -7.48 26.71 4.27
N HIS A 515 -7.11 25.75 3.41
CA HIS A 515 -7.20 25.95 1.95
C HIS A 515 -8.65 26.25 1.52
N HIS A 516 -9.62 25.46 1.97
CA HIS A 516 -11.03 25.68 1.64
C HIS A 516 -11.57 27.00 2.19
N GLU A 517 -11.09 27.45 3.34
CA GLU A 517 -11.43 28.75 3.92
C GLU A 517 -11.05 29.90 2.97
N THR A 518 -9.87 29.85 2.34
CA THR A 518 -9.46 30.85 1.33
C THR A 518 -10.34 30.86 0.08
N THR A 519 -11.04 29.75 -0.20
CA THR A 519 -11.97 29.62 -1.34
C THR A 519 -13.43 29.83 -0.97
N ASN A 520 -13.74 30.20 0.28
CA ASN A 520 -15.11 30.37 0.82
C ASN A 520 -16.00 29.12 0.76
N ARG A 521 -15.42 27.91 0.77
CA ARG A 521 -16.15 26.63 0.76
C ARG A 521 -16.34 26.07 2.17
N TYR A 522 -17.26 26.65 2.93
CA TYR A 522 -17.44 26.35 4.36
C TYR A 522 -17.90 24.91 4.65
N ASP A 523 -18.65 24.29 3.74
CA ASP A 523 -19.00 22.86 3.80
C ASP A 523 -17.74 21.98 3.84
N LYS A 524 -16.77 22.29 2.96
CA LYS A 524 -15.49 21.59 2.87
C LYS A 524 -14.55 21.91 4.04
N VAL A 525 -14.61 23.14 4.58
CA VAL A 525 -13.89 23.51 5.81
C VAL A 525 -14.34 22.60 6.96
N ILE A 526 -15.65 22.53 7.21
CA ILE A 526 -16.20 21.72 8.30
C ILE A 526 -15.91 20.24 8.07
N PHE A 527 -16.09 19.72 6.85
CA PHE A 527 -15.79 18.33 6.53
C PHE A 527 -14.36 17.91 6.92
N ASN A 528 -13.34 18.67 6.52
CA ASN A 528 -11.94 18.33 6.85
C ASN A 528 -11.63 18.50 8.34
N LEU A 529 -12.19 19.51 9.01
CA LEU A 529 -12.01 19.66 10.45
C LEU A 529 -12.66 18.50 11.22
N VAL A 530 -13.84 18.04 10.79
CA VAL A 530 -14.52 16.89 11.39
C VAL A 530 -13.69 15.62 11.23
N LEU A 531 -13.10 15.37 10.05
CA LEU A 531 -12.18 14.24 9.85
C LEU A 531 -11.02 14.24 10.87
N GLY A 532 -10.41 15.40 11.12
CA GLY A 532 -9.36 15.52 12.13
C GLY A 532 -9.84 15.24 13.56
N VAL A 533 -11.08 15.62 13.89
CA VAL A 533 -11.72 15.31 15.18
C VAL A 533 -12.06 13.83 15.31
N GLU A 534 -12.58 13.21 14.26
CA GLU A 534 -12.89 11.77 14.22
C GLU A 534 -11.64 10.92 14.46
N MET A 535 -10.54 11.25 13.78
CA MET A 535 -9.24 10.61 14.01
C MET A 535 -8.79 10.72 15.47
N ALA A 536 -8.99 11.89 16.09
CA ALA A 536 -8.63 12.11 17.48
C ALA A 536 -9.57 11.42 18.48
N ALA A 537 -10.82 11.17 18.10
CA ALA A 537 -11.78 10.43 18.91
C ALA A 537 -11.44 8.94 18.98
N GLY A 538 -10.83 8.39 17.92
CA GLY A 538 -10.29 7.02 17.90
C GLY A 538 -8.98 6.84 18.68
N PHE A 539 -8.39 7.90 19.22
CA PHE A 539 -7.09 7.84 19.87
C PHE A 539 -7.05 6.88 21.06
N GLY A 540 -6.14 5.92 21.03
CA GLY A 540 -5.96 4.94 22.11
C GLY A 540 -7.12 3.97 22.29
N SER A 541 -8.03 3.84 21.31
CA SER A 541 -9.18 2.93 21.36
C SER A 541 -8.79 1.45 21.42
N ALA A 542 -7.59 1.10 20.93
CA ALA A 542 -7.04 -0.26 20.96
C ALA A 542 -6.38 -0.62 22.31
N GLY A 543 -6.18 0.35 23.21
CA GLY A 543 -5.52 0.15 24.51
C GLY A 543 -6.49 -0.09 25.68
N GLU A 544 -6.01 -0.68 26.78
CA GLU A 544 -6.82 -0.99 27.98
C GLU A 544 -7.25 0.27 28.78
N ASP A 545 -6.53 1.39 28.66
CA ASP A 545 -6.75 2.63 29.44
C ASP A 545 -7.72 3.64 28.78
N THR A 546 -8.93 3.19 28.46
CA THR A 546 -9.96 3.97 27.72
C THR A 546 -10.39 5.31 28.35
N LEU A 547 -10.28 5.48 29.68
CA LEU A 547 -10.81 6.66 30.38
C LEU A 547 -9.98 7.94 30.25
N SER A 548 -8.65 7.85 30.06
CA SER A 548 -7.81 9.05 29.89
C SER A 548 -7.80 9.58 28.44
N TYR A 549 -8.20 8.74 27.48
CA TYR A 549 -8.10 9.04 26.05
C TYR A 549 -9.41 9.50 25.41
N ALA A 550 -10.55 9.25 26.06
CA ALA A 550 -11.89 9.62 25.59
C ALA A 550 -12.11 11.15 25.36
N THR A 551 -11.16 12.00 25.75
CA THR A 551 -11.23 13.47 25.56
C THR A 551 -10.05 14.04 24.76
N ALA A 552 -9.24 13.20 24.11
CA ALA A 552 -8.08 13.64 23.34
C ALA A 552 -8.48 14.63 22.23
N TYR A 553 -9.63 14.41 21.59
CA TYR A 553 -10.17 15.28 20.54
C TYR A 553 -10.43 16.73 21.02
N LEU A 554 -10.76 16.96 22.29
CA LEU A 554 -10.96 18.32 22.84
C LEU A 554 -9.68 19.16 22.80
N ARG A 555 -8.52 18.50 22.71
CA ARG A 555 -7.21 19.17 22.70
C ARG A 555 -6.70 19.45 21.29
N THR A 556 -7.35 18.96 20.24
CA THR A 556 -6.89 19.14 18.86
C THR A 556 -7.14 20.54 18.33
N THR A 557 -6.35 20.92 17.34
CA THR A 557 -6.47 22.18 16.62
C THR A 557 -7.76 22.20 15.81
N CYS A 558 -8.14 21.07 15.20
CA CYS A 558 -9.37 20.96 14.45
C CYS A 558 -10.61 21.25 15.31
N TYR A 559 -10.71 20.66 16.51
CA TYR A 559 -11.84 20.90 17.41
C TYR A 559 -11.93 22.36 17.86
N ARG A 560 -10.79 22.95 18.27
CA ARG A 560 -10.73 24.38 18.64
C ARG A 560 -11.15 25.27 17.47
N ARG A 561 -10.75 24.92 16.24
CA ARG A 561 -11.14 25.71 15.06
C ARG A 561 -12.63 25.62 14.78
N ILE A 562 -13.26 24.44 14.96
CA ILE A 562 -14.72 24.29 14.82
C ILE A 562 -15.44 25.19 15.83
N THR A 563 -15.04 25.15 17.11
CA THR A 563 -15.67 25.96 18.16
C THR A 563 -15.51 27.46 17.91
N GLU A 564 -14.35 27.91 17.43
CA GLU A 564 -14.11 29.29 16.96
C GLU A 564 -15.05 29.68 15.82
N ILE A 565 -15.13 28.86 14.76
CA ILE A 565 -16.01 29.13 13.60
C ILE A 565 -17.47 29.23 14.05
N CYS A 566 -17.92 28.33 14.93
CA CYS A 566 -19.27 28.36 15.48
C CYS A 566 -19.55 29.66 16.25
N CYS A 567 -18.61 30.09 17.10
CA CYS A 567 -18.71 31.36 17.84
C CYS A 567 -18.72 32.58 16.92
N ASP A 568 -17.83 32.62 15.93
CA ASP A 568 -17.71 33.74 14.98
C ASP A 568 -18.94 33.88 14.10
N VAL A 569 -19.46 32.76 13.58
CA VAL A 569 -20.68 32.75 12.76
C VAL A 569 -21.90 33.11 13.60
N SER A 570 -22.01 32.60 14.83
CA SER A 570 -23.08 33.00 15.76
C SER A 570 -23.04 34.51 16.02
N THR A 571 -21.86 35.06 16.27
CA THR A 571 -21.66 36.50 16.48
C THR A 571 -22.03 37.29 15.22
N SER A 572 -21.68 36.80 14.02
CA SER A 572 -22.02 37.42 12.75
C SER A 572 -23.53 37.45 12.52
N ILE A 573 -24.24 36.35 12.79
CA ILE A 573 -25.70 36.27 12.66
C ILE A 573 -26.35 37.27 13.64
N LEU A 574 -25.95 37.27 14.90
CA LEU A 574 -26.50 38.18 15.92
C LEU A 574 -26.24 39.65 15.62
N LYS A 575 -25.05 39.99 15.09
CA LYS A 575 -24.74 41.35 14.64
C LYS A 575 -25.62 41.77 13.46
N GLU A 576 -25.87 40.85 12.53
CA GLU A 576 -26.71 41.15 11.37
C GLU A 576 -28.18 41.32 11.78
N ILE A 577 -28.70 40.45 12.65
CA ILE A 577 -30.02 40.63 13.29
C ILE A 577 -30.08 42.02 13.95
N TYR A 578 -29.10 42.36 14.78
CA TYR A 578 -29.07 43.65 15.46
C TYR A 578 -29.07 44.84 14.49
N LYS A 579 -28.32 44.79 13.39
CA LYS A 579 -28.34 45.84 12.36
C LYS A 579 -29.72 45.96 11.72
N THR A 580 -30.29 44.84 11.29
CA THR A 580 -31.58 44.75 10.61
C THR A 580 -32.71 45.39 11.43
N PHE A 581 -32.69 45.21 12.75
CA PHE A 581 -33.69 45.83 13.64
C PHE A 581 -33.29 47.22 14.19
N SER A 582 -32.06 47.69 13.97
CA SER A 582 -31.61 49.04 14.34
C SER A 582 -31.84 50.09 13.25
N ALA A 583 -31.90 49.66 11.98
CA ALA A 583 -32.21 50.54 10.86
C ALA A 583 -33.69 50.94 10.92
N SER A 584 -33.95 52.22 11.17
CA SER A 584 -35.29 52.80 11.22
C SER A 584 -36.13 52.46 9.97
N ILE A 585 -37.19 51.65 10.14
CA ILE A 585 -38.40 51.51 9.28
C ILE A 585 -38.11 51.58 7.75
N GLY A 586 -37.01 51.00 7.30
CA GLY A 586 -36.63 50.89 5.88
C GLY A 586 -36.31 49.44 5.60
N GLU A 587 -36.90 48.90 4.52
CA GLU A 587 -36.88 47.51 4.05
C GLU A 587 -35.89 46.60 4.78
N LEU A 588 -36.43 45.69 5.59
CA LEU A 588 -35.70 44.61 6.25
C LEU A 588 -34.81 43.93 5.21
N ASP A 589 -33.48 43.95 5.38
CA ASP A 589 -32.57 43.21 4.50
C ASP A 589 -32.64 41.71 4.84
N VAL A 590 -33.81 41.14 4.56
CA VAL A 590 -34.11 39.71 4.74
C VAL A 590 -33.13 38.88 3.94
N VAL A 591 -32.63 39.41 2.82
CA VAL A 591 -31.67 38.73 1.94
C VAL A 591 -30.32 38.56 2.66
N ALA A 592 -29.75 39.63 3.23
CA ALA A 592 -28.52 39.55 4.01
C ALA A 592 -28.67 38.61 5.22
N MET A 593 -29.76 38.73 5.98
CA MET A 593 -30.02 37.86 7.13
C MET A 593 -30.17 36.39 6.73
N THR A 594 -30.92 36.10 5.66
CA THR A 594 -31.12 34.74 5.16
C THR A 594 -29.81 34.14 4.64
N ASN A 595 -28.94 34.93 4.00
CA ASN A 595 -27.63 34.48 3.52
C ASN A 595 -26.69 34.10 4.69
N VAL A 596 -26.63 34.92 5.75
CA VAL A 596 -25.79 34.61 6.92
C VAL A 596 -26.37 33.40 7.69
N CYS A 597 -27.69 33.30 7.81
CA CYS A 597 -28.34 32.13 8.42
C CYS A 597 -28.16 30.86 7.58
N ALA A 598 -28.15 30.96 6.24
CA ALA A 598 -27.87 29.84 5.35
C ALA A 598 -26.44 29.31 5.57
N LYS A 599 -25.45 30.20 5.71
CA LYS A 599 -24.08 29.81 6.07
C LYS A 599 -24.02 29.09 7.41
N GLY A 600 -24.70 29.62 8.45
CA GLY A 600 -24.77 28.94 9.75
C GLY A 600 -25.47 27.59 9.68
N LYS A 601 -26.57 27.48 8.92
CA LYS A 601 -27.29 26.23 8.68
C LYS A 601 -26.42 25.19 7.96
N MET A 602 -25.60 25.60 7.00
CA MET A 602 -24.65 24.70 6.33
C MET A 602 -23.65 24.10 7.33
N ILE A 603 -23.11 24.92 8.22
CA ILE A 603 -22.16 24.46 9.26
C ILE A 603 -22.83 23.49 10.22
N VAL A 604 -24.02 23.85 10.74
CA VAL A 604 -24.79 22.99 11.65
C VAL A 604 -25.11 21.65 10.98
N ASN A 605 -25.56 21.67 9.72
CA ASN A 605 -25.84 20.46 8.97
C ASN A 605 -24.58 19.61 8.81
N GLY A 606 -23.45 20.22 8.45
CA GLY A 606 -22.17 19.53 8.30
C GLY A 606 -21.70 18.83 9.59
N LEU A 607 -21.91 19.46 10.75
CA LEU A 607 -21.60 18.89 12.07
C LEU A 607 -22.62 17.83 12.54
N SER A 608 -23.80 17.78 11.91
CA SER A 608 -24.89 16.85 12.29
C SER A 608 -24.98 15.63 11.35
N HIS A 609 -24.08 15.50 10.37
CA HIS A 609 -24.02 14.35 9.45
C HIS A 609 -22.90 13.40 9.88
N GLY A 610 -23.20 12.10 9.97
CA GLY A 610 -22.22 11.04 10.22
C GLY A 610 -22.18 10.51 11.65
N GLU A 611 -21.24 9.61 11.92
CA GLU A 611 -21.03 8.99 13.24
C GLU A 611 -20.48 9.98 14.28
N SER A 612 -19.89 11.09 13.82
CA SER A 612 -19.34 12.17 14.63
C SER A 612 -20.36 13.14 15.22
N SER A 613 -21.65 13.02 14.90
CA SER A 613 -22.68 13.92 15.45
C SER A 613 -22.71 13.89 16.99
N GLN A 614 -22.47 12.71 17.57
CA GLN A 614 -22.45 12.50 19.02
C GLN A 614 -21.30 13.26 19.71
N LEU A 615 -20.19 13.51 19.00
CA LEU A 615 -19.03 14.23 19.54
C LEU A 615 -19.30 15.72 19.76
N PHE A 616 -20.31 16.27 19.08
CA PHE A 616 -20.64 17.69 19.10
C PHE A 616 -21.97 18.01 19.78
N ASP A 617 -22.75 17.01 20.18
CA ASP A 617 -24.06 17.21 20.79
C ASP A 617 -23.99 17.89 22.17
N SER A 618 -22.89 17.70 22.89
CA SER A 618 -22.60 18.37 24.16
C SER A 618 -21.77 19.66 24.01
N ASP A 619 -21.35 20.04 22.79
CA ASP A 619 -20.54 21.26 22.61
C ASP A 619 -21.40 22.53 22.65
N ASN A 620 -21.06 23.42 23.59
CA ASN A 620 -21.78 24.67 23.81
C ASN A 620 -21.74 25.64 22.62
N SER A 621 -20.66 25.65 21.84
CA SER A 621 -20.48 26.54 20.69
C SER A 621 -21.34 26.08 19.51
N VAL A 622 -21.41 24.76 19.28
CA VAL A 622 -22.28 24.15 18.27
C VAL A 622 -23.74 24.35 18.64
N GLU A 623 -24.11 24.16 19.91
CA GLU A 623 -25.45 24.45 20.40
C GLU A 623 -25.81 25.95 20.26
N LEU A 624 -24.91 26.84 20.63
CA LEU A 624 -25.11 28.28 20.44
C LEU A 624 -25.42 28.59 18.97
N LEU A 625 -24.65 28.04 18.03
CA LEU A 625 -24.87 28.23 16.60
C LEU A 625 -26.23 27.66 16.16
N LYS A 626 -26.59 26.45 16.59
CA LYS A 626 -27.90 25.82 16.32
C LYS A 626 -29.05 26.77 16.73
N ASN A 627 -28.99 27.30 17.95
CA ASN A 627 -30.01 28.19 18.48
C ASN A 627 -30.01 29.57 17.78
N VAL A 628 -28.84 30.16 17.49
CA VAL A 628 -28.74 31.46 16.81
C VAL A 628 -29.23 31.39 15.36
N VAL A 629 -28.96 30.29 14.65
CA VAL A 629 -29.51 30.05 13.30
C VAL A 629 -31.03 29.94 13.37
N ASN A 630 -31.58 29.18 14.33
CA ASN A 630 -33.02 29.07 14.53
C ASN A 630 -33.67 30.41 14.88
N LEU A 631 -32.99 31.26 15.67
CA LEU A 631 -33.42 32.61 15.97
C LEU A 631 -33.53 33.45 14.69
N GLY A 632 -32.46 33.52 13.90
CA GLY A 632 -32.44 34.32 12.66
C GLY A 632 -33.48 33.87 11.64
N LEU A 633 -33.63 32.55 11.44
CA LEU A 633 -34.63 31.99 10.53
C LEU A 633 -36.07 32.23 11.02
N SER A 634 -36.31 32.10 12.33
CA SER A 634 -37.64 32.35 12.92
C SER A 634 -38.03 33.82 12.82
N LEU A 635 -37.10 34.75 13.06
CA LEU A 635 -37.32 36.19 12.88
C LEU A 635 -37.58 36.54 11.40
N ALA A 636 -36.87 35.91 10.46
CA ALA A 636 -37.13 36.08 9.03
C ALA A 636 -38.53 35.61 8.60
N GLN A 637 -39.10 34.64 9.31
CA GLN A 637 -40.43 34.07 9.06
C GLN A 637 -41.53 34.67 9.94
N SER A 638 -41.22 35.68 10.76
CA SER A 638 -42.14 36.28 11.74
C SER A 638 -42.73 35.27 12.76
N LYS A 639 -41.98 34.22 13.10
CA LYS A 639 -42.35 33.21 14.11
C LYS A 639 -41.77 33.56 15.48
N ASN A 640 -42.44 34.48 16.18
CA ASN A 640 -41.94 35.04 17.43
C ASN A 640 -41.80 34.02 18.57
N GLU A 641 -42.67 33.02 18.67
CA GLU A 641 -42.58 31.97 19.71
C GLU A 641 -41.32 31.09 19.56
N ASP A 642 -40.98 30.71 18.33
CA ASP A 642 -39.80 29.88 18.06
C ASP A 642 -38.50 30.69 18.23
N ALA A 643 -38.53 31.98 17.85
CA ALA A 643 -37.44 32.92 18.11
C ALA A 643 -37.23 33.12 19.63
N ALA A 644 -38.31 33.28 20.40
CA ALA A 644 -38.26 33.42 21.85
C ALA A 644 -37.63 32.18 22.51
N LYS A 645 -38.06 30.97 22.14
CA LYS A 645 -37.44 29.72 22.63
C LYS A 645 -35.95 29.64 22.31
N ALA A 646 -35.54 30.02 21.10
CA ALA A 646 -34.14 30.02 20.70
C ALA A 646 -33.28 31.00 21.53
N ILE A 647 -33.82 32.19 21.85
CA ILE A 647 -33.16 33.16 22.75
C ILE A 647 -32.97 32.55 24.14
N ILE A 648 -34.02 31.93 24.68
CA ILE A 648 -33.95 31.29 26.00
C ILE A 648 -32.93 30.15 26.00
N ASN A 649 -32.91 29.29 24.98
CA ASN A 649 -31.93 28.20 24.88
C ASN A 649 -30.47 28.72 24.81
N CYS A 650 -30.23 29.90 24.24
CA CYS A 650 -28.91 30.53 24.27
C CYS A 650 -28.50 31.04 25.66
N LEU A 651 -29.47 31.43 26.50
CA LEU A 651 -29.26 32.16 27.76
C LEU A 651 -29.47 31.29 29.01
N ALA A 652 -30.19 30.19 28.88
CA ALA A 652 -30.46 29.23 29.94
C ALA A 652 -29.16 28.57 30.39
N ALA A 653 -29.03 28.37 31.70
CA ALA A 653 -27.97 27.53 32.23
C ALA A 653 -28.38 26.07 32.08
N LYS A 654 -27.52 25.25 31.50
CA LYS A 654 -27.68 23.81 31.41
C LYS A 654 -26.75 23.13 32.40
N ASP A 655 -27.21 22.01 32.95
CA ASP A 655 -26.37 21.15 33.75
C ASP A 655 -25.46 20.37 32.79
N ASP A 656 -24.15 20.53 32.96
CA ASP A 656 -23.12 19.74 32.28
C ASP A 656 -22.97 18.38 32.97
N ASP A 657 -22.36 17.40 32.28
CA ASP A 657 -22.10 16.05 32.78
C ASP A 657 -21.24 16.03 34.07
N HIS A 658 -20.62 17.16 34.40
CA HIS A 658 -19.83 17.39 35.62
C HIS A 658 -20.53 18.26 36.68
N ALA A 659 -21.85 18.43 36.62
CA ALA A 659 -22.67 19.25 37.53
C ALA A 659 -22.33 20.75 37.55
N SER A 660 -21.53 21.23 36.60
CA SER A 660 -21.31 22.66 36.34
C SER A 660 -22.45 23.22 35.48
N LYS A 661 -22.96 24.39 35.85
CA LYS A 661 -23.95 25.11 35.04
C LYS A 661 -23.27 25.91 33.94
N ILE A 662 -23.37 25.46 32.69
CA ILE A 662 -22.80 26.15 31.54
C ILE A 662 -23.90 26.90 30.79
N ILE A 663 -23.59 28.12 30.36
CA ILE A 663 -24.49 28.97 29.57
C ILE A 663 -23.91 29.02 28.15
N PRO A 664 -24.66 28.59 27.11
CA PRO A 664 -24.13 28.53 25.74
C PRO A 664 -23.63 29.89 25.22
N ALA A 665 -24.34 30.98 25.52
CA ALA A 665 -23.92 32.32 25.13
C ALA A 665 -22.90 32.93 26.11
N HIS A 666 -21.78 33.45 25.58
CA HIS A 666 -20.87 34.30 26.32
C HIS A 666 -21.51 35.65 26.68
N SER A 667 -21.07 36.27 27.78
CA SER A 667 -21.65 37.53 28.28
C SER A 667 -21.62 38.69 27.27
N ASN A 668 -20.69 38.68 26.31
CA ASN A 668 -20.60 39.68 25.23
C ASN A 668 -21.74 39.57 24.21
N LEU A 669 -22.40 38.41 24.13
CA LEU A 669 -23.52 38.15 23.23
C LEU A 669 -24.88 38.49 23.86
N TYR A 670 -24.94 38.63 25.19
CA TYR A 670 -26.18 38.93 25.92
C TYR A 670 -26.85 40.19 25.41
N LYS A 671 -26.08 41.23 25.05
CA LYS A 671 -26.65 42.47 24.50
C LYS A 671 -27.44 42.23 23.21
N TYR A 672 -26.96 41.36 22.32
CA TYR A 672 -27.61 41.11 21.04
C TYR A 672 -28.89 40.31 21.25
N LEU A 673 -28.81 39.25 22.06
CA LEU A 673 -29.95 38.40 22.41
C LEU A 673 -31.04 39.17 23.17
N LEU A 674 -30.66 40.02 24.11
CA LEU A 674 -31.60 40.88 24.85
C LEU A 674 -32.23 41.92 23.92
N CYS A 675 -31.47 42.55 23.03
CA CYS A 675 -32.03 43.47 22.02
C CYS A 675 -33.06 42.77 21.14
N SER A 676 -32.80 41.55 20.66
CA SER A 676 -33.78 40.75 19.91
C SER A 676 -35.01 40.40 20.75
N ALA A 677 -34.84 40.06 22.04
CA ALA A 677 -35.97 39.81 22.94
C ALA A 677 -36.84 41.06 23.14
N PHE A 678 -36.22 42.24 23.26
CA PHE A 678 -36.93 43.51 23.35
C PHE A 678 -37.79 43.78 22.12
N ASP A 679 -37.29 43.47 20.92
CA ASP A 679 -38.03 43.67 19.67
C ASP A 679 -39.29 42.78 19.63
N ILE A 680 -39.17 41.52 20.06
CA ILE A 680 -40.32 40.59 20.17
C ILE A 680 -41.34 41.13 21.18
N LEU A 681 -40.91 41.51 22.38
CA LEU A 681 -41.78 42.05 23.44
C LEU A 681 -42.46 43.36 23.02
N SER A 682 -41.77 44.22 22.27
CA SER A 682 -42.29 45.48 21.78
C SER A 682 -43.30 45.28 20.63
N ALA A 683 -43.08 44.29 19.76
CA ALA A 683 -44.04 43.92 18.74
C ALA A 683 -45.36 43.41 19.37
N GLU A 684 -45.29 42.63 20.44
CA GLU A 684 -46.46 42.18 21.21
C GLU A 684 -47.21 43.34 21.88
N ASP A 685 -46.51 44.40 22.31
CA ASP A 685 -47.11 45.62 22.86
C ASP A 685 -48.03 46.33 21.85
N THR A 686 -47.77 46.19 20.55
CA THR A 686 -48.54 46.85 19.48
C THR A 686 -49.73 46.05 18.96
N GLY A 687 -49.85 44.76 19.32
CA GLY A 687 -50.69 43.79 18.60
C GLY A 687 -52.14 43.56 19.09
N SER A 688 -52.48 43.74 20.37
CA SER A 688 -53.86 43.45 20.85
C SER A 688 -54.10 43.89 22.30
N SER A 689 -55.39 43.98 22.69
CA SER A 689 -55.82 44.22 24.07
C SER A 689 -55.34 43.12 25.03
N LEU A 690 -54.95 43.53 26.24
CA LEU A 690 -54.33 42.71 27.31
C LEU A 690 -55.00 41.36 27.64
N SER A 691 -56.24 41.10 27.21
CA SER A 691 -57.00 39.88 27.55
C SER A 691 -56.84 38.70 26.58
N GLU A 692 -56.24 38.88 25.40
CA GLU A 692 -56.10 37.82 24.37
C GLU A 692 -54.67 37.60 23.86
N ALA A 693 -53.67 38.31 24.40
CA ALA A 693 -52.31 38.28 23.89
C ALA A 693 -51.59 36.95 24.25
N ALA A 694 -51.25 36.16 23.23
CA ALA A 694 -50.31 35.05 23.36
C ALA A 694 -48.91 35.60 23.67
N ALA A 695 -48.33 35.21 24.81
CA ALA A 695 -46.99 35.60 25.20
C ALA A 695 -45.96 34.66 24.52
N SER A 696 -44.99 35.22 23.79
CA SER A 696 -43.93 34.42 23.14
C SER A 696 -42.93 33.85 24.17
N PHE A 697 -42.79 34.50 25.32
CA PHE A 697 -41.97 34.04 26.45
C PHE A 697 -42.86 33.54 27.59
N ASP A 698 -42.54 32.38 28.15
CA ASP A 698 -43.16 31.87 29.37
C ASP A 698 -42.53 32.50 30.63
N VAL A 699 -43.10 32.23 31.81
CA VAL A 699 -42.61 32.82 33.07
C VAL A 699 -41.15 32.43 33.34
N GLY A 700 -40.77 31.18 33.04
CA GLY A 700 -39.38 30.72 33.16
C GLY A 700 -38.42 31.45 32.22
N GLY A 701 -38.79 31.63 30.95
CA GLY A 701 -38.02 32.40 29.98
C GLY A 701 -37.85 33.86 30.39
N MET A 702 -38.92 34.49 30.90
CA MET A 702 -38.85 35.85 31.44
C MET A 702 -37.91 35.96 32.63
N GLN A 703 -37.89 34.98 33.55
CA GLN A 703 -36.92 34.94 34.67
C GLN A 703 -35.46 34.87 34.18
N ILE A 704 -35.19 34.07 33.14
CA ILE A 704 -33.86 33.97 32.52
C ILE A 704 -33.46 35.32 31.91
N LEU A 705 -34.35 35.98 31.16
CA LEU A 705 -34.10 37.29 30.58
C LEU A 705 -33.81 38.35 31.66
N PHE A 706 -34.61 38.40 32.73
CA PHE A 706 -34.38 39.30 33.86
C PHE A 706 -33.02 39.05 34.52
N THR A 707 -32.68 37.79 34.77
CA THR A 707 -31.40 37.41 35.38
C THR A 707 -30.22 37.88 34.54
N ARG A 708 -30.26 37.65 33.22
CA ARG A 708 -29.18 38.03 32.29
C ARG A 708 -29.11 39.54 32.09
N PHE A 709 -30.26 40.22 32.05
CA PHE A 709 -30.31 41.68 32.02
C PHE A 709 -29.68 42.29 33.28
N MET A 710 -29.96 41.74 34.47
CA MET A 710 -29.34 42.21 35.72
C MET A 710 -27.82 41.98 35.74
N GLN A 711 -27.36 40.84 35.23
CA GLN A 711 -25.92 40.55 35.08
C GLN A 711 -25.24 41.52 34.11
N LEU A 712 -25.91 41.87 33.01
CA LEU A 712 -25.42 42.87 32.05
C LEU A 712 -25.43 44.28 32.67
N ALA A 713 -26.49 44.63 33.41
CA ALA A 713 -26.66 45.93 34.05
C ALA A 713 -25.62 46.22 35.14
N GLN A 714 -25.19 45.19 35.90
CA GLN A 714 -24.08 45.32 36.83
C GLN A 714 -22.75 45.64 36.13
N LYS A 715 -22.55 45.16 34.90
CA LYS A 715 -21.38 45.51 34.08
C LYS A 715 -21.50 46.93 33.48
N PHE A 716 -22.71 47.38 33.14
CA PHE A 716 -22.97 48.75 32.64
C PHE A 716 -22.58 49.85 33.63
N GLU A 717 -22.62 49.58 34.94
CA GLU A 717 -22.18 50.54 35.96
C GLU A 717 -20.65 50.71 36.01
N GLN A 718 -19.89 49.81 35.37
CA GLN A 718 -18.42 49.78 35.40
C GLN A 718 -17.77 50.20 34.07
N GLU A 719 -18.41 49.93 32.94
CA GLU A 719 -17.94 50.27 31.59
C GLU A 719 -19.10 50.93 30.82
N ASN A 720 -18.88 52.09 30.19
CA ASN A 720 -19.86 52.82 29.35
C ASN A 720 -20.33 51.97 28.14
N PHE A 721 -21.12 50.95 28.41
CA PHE A 721 -21.61 49.98 27.45
C PHE A 721 -23.10 50.30 27.25
N ASP A 722 -23.47 50.75 26.06
CA ASP A 722 -24.88 50.99 25.72
C ASP A 722 -25.50 49.73 25.07
N LEU A 723 -26.80 49.53 25.30
CA LEU A 723 -27.66 48.71 24.44
C LEU A 723 -27.81 49.40 23.07
N ARG A 724 -28.80 49.02 22.27
CA ARG A 724 -29.12 49.75 21.04
C ARG A 724 -29.51 51.21 21.35
N VAL A 725 -29.17 52.13 20.44
CA VAL A 725 -29.32 53.60 20.63
C VAL A 725 -30.76 54.01 21.00
N ASP A 726 -31.75 53.23 20.60
CA ASP A 726 -33.18 53.39 20.86
C ASP A 726 -33.67 52.73 22.16
N ILE A 727 -32.88 51.81 22.74
CA ILE A 727 -33.22 51.00 23.92
C ILE A 727 -32.43 51.51 25.13
N THR A 728 -33.10 52.27 26.00
CA THR A 728 -32.54 52.61 27.31
C THR A 728 -32.74 51.46 28.30
N ALA A 729 -31.92 51.41 29.36
CA ALA A 729 -32.10 50.44 30.44
C ALA A 729 -33.51 50.53 31.08
N THR A 730 -34.11 51.73 31.12
CA THR A 730 -35.48 51.93 31.60
C THR A 730 -36.52 51.32 30.67
N LYS A 731 -36.42 51.55 29.35
CA LYS A 731 -37.32 50.94 28.36
C LYS A 731 -37.23 49.41 28.37
N MET A 732 -36.02 48.87 28.50
CA MET A 732 -35.83 47.43 28.62
C MET A 732 -36.50 46.87 29.87
N ARG A 733 -36.36 47.53 31.03
CA ARG A 733 -37.06 47.12 32.27
C ARG A 733 -38.58 47.17 32.12
N GLU A 734 -39.12 48.19 31.47
CA GLU A 734 -40.56 48.31 31.20
C GLU A 734 -41.06 47.18 30.29
N ALA A 735 -40.34 46.89 29.20
CA ALA A 735 -40.68 45.80 28.29
C ALA A 735 -40.62 44.43 28.98
N LEU A 736 -39.58 44.16 29.77
CA LEU A 736 -39.47 42.93 30.55
C LEU A 736 -40.58 42.82 31.61
N GLY A 737 -40.94 43.92 32.28
CA GLY A 737 -42.01 43.94 33.27
C GLY A 737 -43.40 43.65 32.66
N LYS A 738 -43.70 44.28 31.52
CA LYS A 738 -44.93 44.00 30.76
C LYS A 738 -44.95 42.58 30.21
N GLY A 739 -43.82 42.09 29.69
CA GLY A 739 -43.66 40.72 29.22
C GLY A 739 -43.94 39.69 30.33
N LEU A 740 -43.41 39.91 31.53
CA LEU A 740 -43.65 39.04 32.68
C LEU A 740 -45.13 39.02 33.09
N MET A 741 -45.78 40.19 33.09
CA MET A 741 -47.23 40.28 33.36
C MET A 741 -48.03 39.47 32.33
N ARG A 742 -47.69 39.54 31.03
CA ARG A 742 -48.34 38.73 29.99
C ARG A 742 -48.08 37.24 30.14
N ALA A 743 -46.84 36.85 30.41
CA ALA A 743 -46.47 35.46 30.64
C ALA A 743 -47.29 34.87 31.80
N PHE A 744 -47.41 35.62 32.91
CA PHE A 744 -48.20 35.22 34.07
C PHE A 744 -49.71 35.12 33.77
N LEU A 745 -50.28 36.10 33.06
CA LEU A 745 -51.67 36.05 32.61
C LEU A 745 -51.92 34.87 31.66
N GLY A 746 -50.99 34.60 30.74
CA GLY A 746 -51.08 33.48 29.80
C GLY A 746 -50.97 32.11 30.48
N GLU A 747 -50.10 31.97 31.47
CA GLU A 747 -49.97 30.73 32.27
C GLU A 747 -51.22 30.50 33.13
N ASN A 748 -51.74 31.54 33.79
CA ASN A 748 -53.00 31.46 34.54
C ASN A 748 -54.21 31.15 33.64
N ALA A 749 -54.25 31.69 32.41
CA ALA A 749 -55.29 31.36 31.44
C ALA A 749 -55.20 29.91 30.95
N LYS A 750 -53.99 29.33 30.85
CA LYS A 750 -53.79 27.90 30.55
C LYS A 750 -54.24 27.02 31.72
N ILE A 751 -53.99 27.43 32.95
CA ILE A 751 -54.46 26.74 34.17
C ILE A 751 -55.99 26.77 34.25
N ALA A 752 -56.61 27.94 34.06
CA ALA A 752 -58.06 28.09 34.05
C ALA A 752 -58.74 27.25 32.95
N LYS A 753 -58.17 27.19 31.74
CA LYS A 753 -58.65 26.30 30.66
C LYS A 753 -58.45 24.81 30.97
N LYS A 754 -57.41 24.44 31.72
CA LYS A 754 -57.20 23.06 32.19
C LYS A 754 -58.25 22.68 33.23
N GLU A 755 -58.59 23.60 34.14
CA GLU A 755 -59.67 23.40 35.12
C GLU A 755 -61.04 23.26 34.45
N ASP A 756 -61.33 24.05 33.40
CA ASP A 756 -62.55 23.89 32.58
C ASP A 756 -62.60 22.55 31.82
N SER A 757 -61.44 21.96 31.48
CA SER A 757 -61.36 20.62 30.86
C SER A 757 -61.41 19.45 31.87
N VAL A 758 -61.12 19.72 33.14
CA VAL A 758 -61.16 18.71 34.24
C VAL A 758 -62.51 18.74 34.98
N LEU A 759 -63.36 19.74 34.73
CA LEU A 759 -64.71 19.84 35.27
C LEU A 759 -65.72 18.79 34.72
N GLU A 760 -65.30 17.84 33.89
CA GLU A 760 -66.05 16.59 33.62
C GLU A 760 -65.68 15.41 34.57
N SER A 761 -64.75 15.56 35.51
CA SER A 761 -64.53 14.54 36.55
C SER A 761 -64.02 15.12 37.89
N SER A 762 -64.99 15.42 38.76
CA SER A 762 -64.98 15.38 40.23
C SER A 762 -63.78 15.90 41.06
N GLU A 763 -64.12 16.93 41.85
CA GLU A 763 -63.66 17.36 43.20
C GLU A 763 -62.44 18.31 43.35
N PRO A 764 -62.59 19.44 44.10
CA PRO A 764 -61.55 20.44 44.27
C PRO A 764 -60.71 20.17 45.54
N ASN A 765 -59.39 20.07 45.39
CA ASN A 765 -58.45 20.11 46.51
C ASN A 765 -57.88 21.53 46.64
N ILE A 766 -58.50 22.32 47.54
CA ILE A 766 -58.17 23.73 47.85
C ILE A 766 -56.83 23.87 48.61
N GLU A 767 -56.11 22.78 48.90
CA GLU A 767 -54.84 22.83 49.64
C GLU A 767 -53.59 23.12 48.79
N LEU A 768 -53.67 23.15 47.46
CA LEU A 768 -52.49 23.42 46.60
C LEU A 768 -52.27 24.90 46.27
N LEU A 769 -53.22 25.79 46.59
CA LEU A 769 -53.17 27.20 46.17
C LEU A 769 -52.32 28.08 47.09
N LEU A 770 -51.90 27.59 48.25
CA LEU A 770 -51.07 28.35 49.20
C LEU A 770 -50.07 27.44 49.94
N GLY A 771 -48.86 27.32 49.38
CA GLY A 771 -47.69 26.72 50.03
C GLY A 771 -46.39 27.43 49.61
N PRO A 772 -45.34 27.44 50.44
CA PRO A 772 -44.97 28.68 51.13
C PRO A 772 -43.53 29.15 50.85
N SER A 773 -43.38 30.39 50.37
CA SER A 773 -42.32 31.34 50.78
C SER A 773 -42.39 32.61 49.92
N LEU A 774 -43.16 33.56 50.43
CA LEU A 774 -42.92 35.00 50.28
C LEU A 774 -42.12 35.45 51.51
#